data_AF-A0A5D2JXF9-F1
#
_entry.id   AF-A0A5D2JXF9-F1
#
_cell.length_a   1.000
_cell.length_b   1.000
_cell.length_c   1.000
_cell.angle_alpha   90.00
_cell.angle_beta   90.00
_cell.angle_gamma   90.00
#
_symmetry.space_group_name_H-M   'P 1'
#
loop_
_entity.id
_entity.type
_entity.pdbx_description
1 polymer ?
#
loop_
_entity_poly.entity_id
_entity_poly.type
_entity_poly.pdbx_seq_one_letter_code
_entity_poly.pdbx_strand_id
1 'polypeptide(L)'
;MANTVCHETLSFGGSSHGQGQQILPFKTGKESLRVLLLHGNLDIWVKEAKNLPNMDMFHKKLGDVFGKFSLKVGNKVESHMPKITSDPYVTISVAGAVIGRTFVISNSENPVWMQHFNVSVAHYASEILFAVKDSDVVGSQIMGAVGIPIEQLFSGTKVEGTFPILSANGKPCKAGAVLTLSIQYIPIQQVAIYHKGLGSGPEYHGVPGTYFPLRQGCKLTLYQDAHIHDGFLPNLKIDGNVQYEHGTCWQDICNAIGQARRLIYIAGWSVYHNVRLVRETDKASKTTLGDLLKIKSQEGVRVLLLVWDDPTSRSILGYKTEGIMNTNDEETRRFFKHSSVQVLLCPRTAGKGSWAKKQETGTIYTHHQKTVIVDSDAGNNKRKITAFVGGLDLCKGRYDTPNHQLFRTLETVHKDDFHNACFTGPDAGCPREPWHDLHCRIDGPAAYDVLTNFEERWLKASKPHGLQKLKTSVDDSLLKIERIPEIFRMSEIPYSRKDDPETWHVQVFRSIDSNSVKGFPDDPKDAIKMNLVCGKNVLIDMSIHTAYVNAIRAAQRFIYIENQYFLGSSYNWDSHTDLGANNLIPMEIALKIANKIRSNERFCAYILIPMWPEGVTTSNPIQRILFWQHKTMQMMYDIIYKALVETGLENRYEPQDFLNFFCLGNREVEDSLVVRDATASNTPQALAKKNRRFMIYIHSKGMIVDDEYVIIGSANINQRSMEGTRDTEIAMGAYQPDHTCSSKRYNPHGQVYGYRMSLWAEHIGGLEESFKQPESLDCVRRVRSLSEQNWKQYIADEVTEMKGHLLKYPVEVDRMGKVKALPGCETFPDVGGKILGSFMGPQENLTI
;
A
#
# COMPACT_ATOMS: atom_id res chain seq x y z
N MET A 1 -29.67 6.00 27.41
CA MET A 1 -30.27 7.32 27.10
C MET A 1 -29.34 8.40 27.61
N ALA A 2 -28.64 9.07 26.69
CA ALA A 2 -28.10 10.43 26.80
C ALA A 2 -27.48 10.77 25.43
N ASN A 3 -28.34 10.79 24.40
CA ASN A 3 -28.10 11.61 23.22
C ASN A 3 -28.45 13.05 23.61
N THR A 4 -27.75 14.02 23.02
CA THR A 4 -28.23 15.20 22.27
C THR A 4 -27.27 16.38 22.45
N VAL A 5 -27.11 17.15 21.38
CA VAL A 5 -26.55 18.52 21.27
C VAL A 5 -25.05 18.62 20.97
N CYS A 6 -24.71 18.65 19.68
CA CYS A 6 -24.16 19.86 19.06
C CYS A 6 -24.25 19.74 17.52
N HIS A 7 -25.35 20.23 16.96
CA HIS A 7 -25.48 20.56 15.56
C HIS A 7 -24.90 21.97 15.37
N GLU A 8 -23.79 22.11 14.66
CA GLU A 8 -23.51 23.30 13.87
C GLU A 8 -22.48 22.95 12.77
N THR A 9 -22.98 22.92 11.54
CA THR A 9 -22.28 22.69 10.28
C THR A 9 -21.28 23.80 10.00
N LEU A 10 -19.99 23.46 10.05
CA LEU A 10 -18.92 24.22 9.39
C LEU A 10 -18.53 23.46 8.11
N SER A 11 -18.63 24.12 6.96
CA SER A 11 -18.17 23.55 5.69
C SER A 11 -16.67 23.27 5.79
N PHE A 12 -16.30 21.99 5.80
CA PHE A 12 -14.90 21.57 5.82
C PHE A 12 -14.23 21.99 4.51
N GLY A 13 -13.32 22.96 4.62
CA GLY A 13 -12.44 23.37 3.54
C GLY A 13 -11.58 22.20 3.05
N GLY A 14 -11.35 22.17 1.74
CA GLY A 14 -10.71 21.07 1.01
C GLY A 14 -9.40 20.56 1.61
N SER A 15 -9.22 19.24 1.46
CA SER A 15 -8.11 18.50 2.04
C SER A 15 -6.75 19.02 1.55
N SER A 16 -5.86 19.33 2.50
CA SER A 16 -4.51 19.84 2.24
C SER A 16 -3.50 18.68 2.25
N HIS A 17 -3.59 17.75 1.28
CA HIS A 17 -2.66 16.61 1.11
C HIS A 17 -1.71 16.78 -0.09
N GLY A 18 -0.63 15.99 -0.12
CA GLY A 18 0.36 15.98 -1.21
C GLY A 18 -0.21 15.45 -2.52
N GLN A 19 -1.19 14.54 -2.44
CA GLN A 19 -2.08 14.10 -3.53
C GLN A 19 -3.55 14.31 -3.13
N GLY A 20 -3.84 15.47 -2.54
CA GLY A 20 -5.21 15.82 -2.15
C GLY A 20 -6.11 16.08 -3.35
N GLN A 21 -7.40 16.17 -3.06
CA GLN A 21 -8.38 16.74 -3.96
C GLN A 21 -8.26 18.26 -3.99
N GLN A 22 -8.13 18.81 -5.20
CA GLN A 22 -8.07 20.23 -5.45
C GLN A 22 -9.07 20.59 -6.54
N ILE A 23 -10.25 21.03 -6.10
CA ILE A 23 -11.27 21.60 -6.97
C ILE A 23 -11.06 23.11 -6.98
N LEU A 24 -10.80 23.69 -8.15
CA LEU A 24 -10.81 25.14 -8.29
C LEU A 24 -12.26 25.64 -8.19
N PRO A 25 -12.54 26.70 -7.41
CA PRO A 25 -13.88 27.25 -7.29
C PRO A 25 -14.32 28.05 -8.54
N PHE A 26 -13.50 28.10 -9.58
CA PHE A 26 -13.73 28.88 -10.80
C PHE A 26 -13.09 28.23 -12.02
N LYS A 27 -13.59 28.57 -13.21
CA LYS A 27 -13.05 28.10 -14.49
C LYS A 27 -11.91 29.01 -14.97
N THR A 28 -10.89 28.41 -15.56
CA THR A 28 -9.74 29.09 -16.17
C THR A 28 -9.98 29.50 -17.63
N GLY A 29 -11.04 28.99 -18.26
CA GLY A 29 -11.47 29.36 -19.62
C GLY A 29 -12.96 29.69 -19.72
N LYS A 30 -13.33 30.48 -20.73
CA LYS A 30 -14.74 30.79 -21.05
C LYS A 30 -15.38 29.79 -22.01
N GLU A 31 -14.56 29.01 -22.73
CA GLU A 31 -15.01 28.07 -23.75
C GLU A 31 -15.34 26.69 -23.14
N SER A 32 -16.22 25.96 -23.82
CA SER A 32 -16.53 24.58 -23.47
C SER A 32 -15.43 23.67 -24.01
N LEU A 33 -14.60 23.13 -23.11
CA LEU A 33 -13.50 22.22 -23.45
C LEU A 33 -13.98 20.76 -23.50
N ARG A 34 -13.44 19.94 -24.42
CA ARG A 34 -13.76 18.51 -24.48
C ARG A 34 -13.04 17.74 -23.38
N VAL A 35 -13.72 16.74 -22.81
CA VAL A 35 -13.10 15.77 -21.90
C VAL A 35 -12.38 14.69 -22.71
N LEU A 36 -11.08 14.51 -22.45
CA LEU A 36 -10.21 13.54 -23.11
C LEU A 36 -9.46 12.69 -22.08
N LEU A 37 -9.10 11.47 -22.47
CA LEU A 37 -8.31 10.55 -21.64
C LEU A 37 -6.82 10.87 -21.76
N LEU A 38 -6.20 11.30 -20.68
CA LEU A 38 -4.74 11.32 -20.52
C LEU A 38 -4.27 10.01 -19.91
N HIS A 39 -3.85 9.05 -20.73
CA HIS A 39 -3.18 7.82 -20.29
C HIS A 39 -1.73 7.80 -20.76
N GLY A 40 -0.78 7.89 -19.83
CA GLY A 40 0.65 8.00 -20.14
C GLY A 40 1.39 8.83 -19.10
N ASN A 41 2.34 9.66 -19.54
CA ASN A 41 3.13 10.53 -18.68
C ASN A 41 2.95 12.00 -19.05
N LEU A 42 3.01 12.88 -18.07
CA LEU A 42 3.18 14.32 -18.27
C LEU A 42 4.60 14.71 -17.85
N ASP A 43 5.34 15.26 -18.80
CA ASP A 43 6.64 15.90 -18.58
C ASP A 43 6.43 17.39 -18.34
N ILE A 44 6.64 17.85 -17.11
CA ILE A 44 6.25 19.19 -16.65
C ILE A 44 7.44 19.92 -16.05
N TRP A 45 7.63 21.17 -16.46
CA TRP A 45 8.52 22.13 -15.79
C TRP A 45 7.73 23.32 -15.28
N VAL A 46 7.78 23.55 -13.97
CA VAL A 46 7.31 24.78 -13.35
C VAL A 46 8.52 25.67 -13.11
N LYS A 47 8.66 26.75 -13.90
CA LYS A 47 9.91 27.53 -13.95
C LYS A 47 9.91 28.67 -12.94
N GLU A 48 9.04 29.66 -13.12
CA GLU A 48 8.99 30.86 -12.29
C GLU A 48 7.60 31.50 -12.33
N ALA A 49 7.28 32.33 -11.34
CA ALA A 49 6.19 33.29 -11.43
C ALA A 49 6.72 34.71 -11.19
N LYS A 50 6.02 35.70 -11.73
CA LYS A 50 6.38 37.12 -11.57
C LYS A 50 5.18 37.92 -11.08
N ASN A 51 5.46 38.99 -10.33
CA ASN A 51 4.49 39.97 -9.84
C ASN A 51 3.31 39.36 -9.06
N LEU A 52 3.55 38.35 -8.23
CA LEU A 52 2.51 37.76 -7.40
C LEU A 52 1.93 38.79 -6.40
N PRO A 53 0.66 38.64 -5.99
CA PRO A 53 0.10 39.48 -4.92
C PRO A 53 0.79 39.19 -3.58
N ASN A 54 0.96 40.24 -2.76
CA ASN A 54 1.42 40.11 -1.38
C ASN A 54 0.22 39.79 -0.49
N MET A 55 0.13 38.54 -0.03
CA MET A 55 -0.99 38.03 0.74
C MET A 55 -0.79 38.21 2.26
N ASP A 56 0.45 38.23 2.74
CA ASP A 56 0.79 38.46 4.16
C ASP A 56 0.38 39.86 4.67
N MET A 57 0.39 40.88 3.80
CA MET A 57 -0.08 42.22 4.13
C MET A 57 -1.60 42.30 4.36
N PHE A 58 -2.37 41.37 3.79
CA PHE A 58 -3.83 41.33 3.92
C PHE A 58 -4.26 40.85 5.32
N HIS A 59 -3.50 39.91 5.91
CA HIS A 59 -3.71 39.42 7.27
C HIS A 59 -3.41 40.48 8.34
N LYS A 60 -2.42 41.35 8.15
CA LYS A 60 -2.17 42.49 9.06
C LYS A 60 -3.39 43.43 9.13
N LYS A 61 -3.99 43.76 7.99
CA LYS A 61 -5.18 44.65 7.96
C LYS A 61 -6.42 44.04 8.64
N LEU A 62 -6.59 42.72 8.59
CA LEU A 62 -7.69 42.04 9.30
C LEU A 62 -7.42 41.90 10.82
N GLY A 63 -6.17 41.64 11.21
CA GLY A 63 -5.75 41.64 12.62
C GLY A 63 -5.87 43.01 13.30
N ASP A 64 -5.55 44.09 12.58
CA ASP A 64 -5.65 45.46 13.07
C ASP A 64 -7.11 45.93 13.29
N VAL A 65 -8.09 45.30 12.64
CA VAL A 65 -9.53 45.60 12.85
C VAL A 65 -10.06 44.97 14.13
N PHE A 66 -9.54 43.81 14.55
CA PHE A 66 -9.89 43.17 15.82
C PHE A 66 -9.09 43.71 17.02
N GLY A 67 -7.98 44.40 16.79
CA GLY A 67 -7.11 44.99 17.80
C GLY A 67 -7.50 46.38 18.32
N LYS A 68 -8.74 46.85 18.13
CA LYS A 68 -9.17 48.21 18.54
C LYS A 68 -9.49 48.37 20.04
N PHE A 69 -8.81 47.63 20.92
CA PHE A 69 -8.73 47.93 22.36
C PHE A 69 -7.35 47.55 22.91
N SER A 70 -6.35 48.44 22.77
CA SER A 70 -5.49 48.90 23.87
C SER A 70 -4.25 49.68 23.41
N LEU A 71 -4.11 50.84 24.05
CA LEU A 71 -2.89 51.51 24.53
C LEU A 71 -1.78 51.93 23.55
N LYS A 72 -1.70 53.25 23.39
CA LYS A 72 -0.54 54.01 22.95
C LYS A 72 0.67 53.72 23.84
N VAL A 73 1.75 53.20 23.26
CA VAL A 73 3.13 53.47 23.72
C VAL A 73 3.99 53.66 22.47
N GLY A 74 4.64 54.82 22.39
CA GLY A 74 5.62 55.11 21.35
C GLY A 74 6.99 54.54 21.73
N ASN A 75 7.74 54.09 20.72
CA ASN A 75 9.14 54.49 20.51
C ASN A 75 9.65 54.00 19.15
N LYS A 76 10.40 54.88 18.48
CA LYS A 76 11.16 54.62 17.26
C LYS A 76 12.18 53.51 17.50
N VAL A 77 12.07 52.43 16.72
CA VAL A 77 13.18 51.56 16.37
C VAL A 77 13.07 51.27 14.88
N GLU A 78 13.77 52.06 14.06
CA GLU A 78 14.14 51.66 12.70
C GLU A 78 15.14 50.51 12.82
N SER A 79 14.63 49.29 12.74
CA SER A 79 15.43 48.10 12.47
C SER A 79 14.97 47.54 11.14
N HIS A 80 15.92 47.17 10.28
CA HIS A 80 15.69 46.49 9.00
C HIS A 80 14.89 45.21 9.23
N MET A 81 13.57 45.31 9.25
CA MET A 81 12.67 44.18 9.17
C MET A 81 12.74 43.66 7.73
N PRO A 82 13.05 42.37 7.49
CA PRO A 82 12.95 41.80 6.15
C PRO A 82 11.53 42.05 5.63
N LYS A 83 11.38 42.43 4.37
CA LYS A 83 10.07 42.59 3.72
C LYS A 83 9.36 41.23 3.79
N ILE A 84 8.42 41.09 4.71
CA ILE A 84 7.56 39.92 4.81
C ILE A 84 6.60 39.99 3.61
N THR A 85 6.65 38.99 2.75
CA THR A 85 5.84 38.87 1.53
C THR A 85 5.47 37.39 1.35
N SER A 86 4.54 37.10 0.44
CA SER A 86 4.01 35.76 0.25
C SER A 86 5.08 34.65 0.12
N ASP A 87 4.70 33.45 0.55
CA ASP A 87 5.45 32.20 0.48
C ASP A 87 4.86 31.27 -0.62
N PRO A 88 5.06 31.59 -1.92
CA PRO A 88 4.34 30.93 -2.99
C PRO A 88 4.83 29.50 -3.30
N TYR A 89 3.88 28.70 -3.77
CA TYR A 89 4.11 27.40 -4.41
C TYR A 89 3.03 27.11 -5.45
N VAL A 90 3.26 26.12 -6.31
CA VAL A 90 2.32 25.69 -7.34
C VAL A 90 1.83 24.28 -7.06
N THR A 91 0.55 24.06 -7.32
CA THR A 91 -0.10 22.74 -7.31
C THR A 91 -0.57 22.41 -8.71
N ILE A 92 -0.24 21.21 -9.17
CA ILE A 92 -0.62 20.68 -10.49
C ILE A 92 -1.71 19.64 -10.25
N SER A 93 -2.86 19.81 -10.91
CA SER A 93 -4.00 18.90 -10.74
C SER A 93 -4.69 18.59 -12.07
N VAL A 94 -5.23 17.37 -12.15
CA VAL A 94 -5.99 16.84 -13.29
C VAL A 94 -7.23 16.13 -12.75
N ALA A 95 -8.41 16.44 -13.29
CA ALA A 95 -9.68 15.92 -12.76
C ALA A 95 -9.84 16.10 -11.23
N GLY A 96 -9.31 17.19 -10.68
CA GLY A 96 -9.29 17.45 -9.23
C GLY A 96 -8.21 16.70 -8.44
N ALA A 97 -7.57 15.65 -8.99
CA ALA A 97 -6.48 14.96 -8.32
C ALA A 97 -5.17 15.77 -8.42
N VAL A 98 -4.52 16.07 -7.29
CA VAL A 98 -3.19 16.70 -7.28
C VAL A 98 -2.14 15.67 -7.68
N ILE A 99 -1.45 15.95 -8.79
CA ILE A 99 -0.41 15.08 -9.37
C ILE A 99 1.00 15.62 -9.14
N GLY A 100 1.14 16.87 -8.70
CA GLY A 100 2.44 17.46 -8.40
C GLY A 100 2.33 18.74 -7.59
N ARG A 101 3.40 19.06 -6.86
CA ARG A 101 3.50 20.28 -6.06
C ARG A 101 4.95 20.76 -6.04
N THR A 102 5.16 22.06 -6.24
CA THR A 102 6.50 22.63 -6.11
C THR A 102 6.89 22.84 -4.64
N PHE A 103 8.18 23.04 -4.40
CA PHE A 103 8.63 23.55 -3.11
C PHE A 103 8.10 24.96 -2.85
N VAL A 104 7.96 25.30 -1.56
CA VAL A 104 7.58 26.65 -1.13
C VAL A 104 8.81 27.54 -1.20
N ILE A 105 8.69 28.72 -1.82
CA ILE A 105 9.73 29.74 -1.82
C ILE A 105 9.32 30.82 -0.83
N SER A 106 10.11 31.03 0.21
CA SER A 106 9.75 32.00 1.23
C SER A 106 9.98 33.44 0.79
N ASN A 107 9.06 34.33 1.17
CA ASN A 107 9.14 35.78 1.00
C ASN A 107 9.51 36.22 -0.42
N SER A 108 8.75 35.76 -1.43
CA SER A 108 9.01 36.15 -2.82
C SER A 108 7.73 36.38 -3.61
N GLU A 109 7.59 37.59 -4.18
CA GLU A 109 6.59 37.87 -5.21
C GLU A 109 7.04 37.42 -6.62
N ASN A 110 8.31 37.01 -6.77
CA ASN A 110 8.91 36.56 -8.03
C ASN A 110 9.64 35.21 -7.84
N PRO A 111 8.92 34.15 -7.44
CA PRO A 111 9.53 32.86 -7.14
C PRO A 111 10.10 32.18 -8.40
N VAL A 112 11.28 31.56 -8.26
CA VAL A 112 11.91 30.72 -9.29
C VAL A 112 12.05 29.30 -8.74
N TRP A 113 11.22 28.39 -9.24
CA TRP A 113 11.22 26.98 -8.82
C TRP A 113 12.14 26.12 -9.69
N MET A 114 12.11 26.29 -11.00
CA MET A 114 12.84 25.41 -11.95
C MET A 114 12.69 23.92 -11.61
N GLN A 115 11.47 23.51 -11.30
CA GLN A 115 11.19 22.17 -10.81
C GLN A 115 10.56 21.31 -11.90
N HIS A 116 11.14 20.13 -12.08
CA HIS A 116 10.72 19.11 -13.04
C HIS A 116 9.84 18.06 -12.39
N PHE A 117 8.82 17.61 -13.12
CA PHE A 117 7.95 16.51 -12.76
C PHE A 117 7.75 15.61 -13.98
N ASN A 118 7.90 14.30 -13.79
CA ASN A 118 7.46 13.30 -14.76
C ASN A 118 6.45 12.40 -14.07
N VAL A 119 5.17 12.63 -14.34
CA VAL A 119 4.06 12.06 -13.56
C VAL A 119 3.18 11.18 -14.43
N SER A 120 2.87 9.99 -13.89
CA SER A 120 1.93 9.07 -14.53
C SER A 120 0.51 9.62 -14.42
N VAL A 121 -0.23 9.60 -15.52
CA VAL A 121 -1.64 10.01 -15.59
C VAL A 121 -2.50 8.94 -16.23
N ALA A 122 -3.72 8.81 -15.72
CA ALA A 122 -4.77 7.92 -16.21
C ALA A 122 -6.15 8.59 -15.99
N HIS A 123 -6.32 9.83 -16.46
CA HIS A 123 -7.45 10.67 -16.08
C HIS A 123 -8.28 11.10 -17.29
N TYR A 124 -9.60 11.12 -17.15
CA TYR A 124 -10.48 11.86 -18.04
C TYR A 124 -10.59 13.30 -17.54
N ALA A 125 -10.13 14.27 -18.32
CA ALA A 125 -10.19 15.68 -17.94
C ALA A 125 -10.28 16.57 -19.19
N SER A 126 -10.67 17.82 -18.98
CA SER A 126 -10.70 18.85 -20.04
C SER A 126 -9.48 19.76 -20.03
N GLU A 127 -8.87 19.96 -18.87
CA GLU A 127 -7.69 20.81 -18.68
C GLU A 127 -6.80 20.29 -17.53
N ILE A 128 -5.56 20.75 -17.54
CA ILE A 128 -4.60 20.59 -16.43
C ILE A 128 -4.47 21.93 -15.73
N LEU A 129 -4.61 21.92 -14.42
CA LEU A 129 -4.69 23.12 -13.59
C LEU A 129 -3.42 23.31 -12.77
N PHE A 130 -2.82 24.48 -12.93
CA PHE A 130 -1.66 24.96 -12.16
C PHE A 130 -2.13 26.07 -11.22
N ALA A 131 -2.46 25.76 -9.97
CA ALA A 131 -2.86 26.78 -9.01
C ALA A 131 -1.66 27.28 -8.22
N VAL A 132 -1.46 28.60 -8.25
CA VAL A 132 -0.48 29.32 -7.47
C VAL A 132 -1.10 29.67 -6.11
N LYS A 133 -0.42 29.28 -5.04
CA LYS A 133 -0.93 29.35 -3.68
C LYS A 133 0.08 29.99 -2.76
N ASP A 134 -0.43 30.60 -1.69
CA ASP A 134 0.38 31.07 -0.57
C ASP A 134 0.43 30.04 0.55
N SER A 135 1.58 29.89 1.21
CA SER A 135 1.79 28.88 2.24
C SER A 135 1.63 29.41 3.66
N ASP A 136 0.40 29.68 4.08
CA ASP A 136 0.12 30.09 5.46
C ASP A 136 0.06 28.94 6.47
N VAL A 137 0.40 29.27 7.73
CA VAL A 137 0.33 28.36 8.89
C VAL A 137 -1.11 27.85 9.13
N VAL A 138 -2.14 28.63 8.77
CA VAL A 138 -3.57 28.33 9.03
C VAL A 138 -4.38 28.18 7.73
N GLY A 139 -3.81 27.48 6.74
CA GLY A 139 -4.51 27.11 5.50
C GLY A 139 -4.05 27.92 4.31
N SER A 140 -3.72 27.25 3.21
CA SER A 140 -3.13 27.91 2.05
C SER A 140 -4.17 28.61 1.21
N GLN A 141 -3.94 29.89 0.87
CA GLN A 141 -4.83 30.67 0.01
C GLN A 141 -4.47 30.50 -1.47
N ILE A 142 -5.48 30.38 -2.33
CA ILE A 142 -5.28 30.36 -3.79
C ILE A 142 -5.14 31.80 -4.27
N MET A 143 -3.99 32.14 -4.84
CA MET A 143 -3.76 33.45 -5.49
C MET A 143 -4.43 33.51 -6.86
N GLY A 144 -4.37 32.40 -7.59
CA GLY A 144 -4.97 32.22 -8.91
C GLY A 144 -4.49 30.94 -9.57
N ALA A 145 -4.89 30.70 -10.81
CA ALA A 145 -4.55 29.49 -11.54
C ALA A 145 -4.30 29.74 -13.03
N VAL A 146 -3.54 28.82 -13.64
CA VAL A 146 -3.40 28.67 -15.09
C VAL A 146 -4.00 27.33 -15.48
N GLY A 147 -4.90 27.32 -16.46
CA GLY A 147 -5.45 26.11 -17.05
C GLY A 147 -4.86 25.87 -18.43
N ILE A 148 -4.35 24.66 -18.67
CA ILE A 148 -3.88 24.21 -19.99
C ILE A 148 -4.89 23.22 -20.54
N PRO A 149 -5.62 23.55 -21.62
CA PRO A 149 -6.56 22.63 -22.26
C PRO A 149 -5.86 21.36 -22.73
N ILE A 150 -6.45 20.21 -22.43
CA ILE A 150 -5.84 18.91 -22.76
C ILE A 150 -5.76 18.69 -24.27
N GLU A 151 -6.70 19.23 -25.04
CA GLU A 151 -6.68 19.19 -26.51
C GLU A 151 -5.35 19.70 -27.11
N GLN A 152 -4.72 20.70 -26.48
CA GLN A 152 -3.45 21.25 -26.94
C GLN A 152 -2.28 20.27 -26.76
N LEU A 153 -2.40 19.30 -25.85
CA LEU A 153 -1.33 18.34 -25.54
C LEU A 153 -1.32 17.15 -26.49
N PHE A 154 -2.44 16.88 -27.18
CA PHE A 154 -2.55 15.77 -28.12
C PHE A 154 -1.81 16.00 -29.45
N SER A 155 -1.35 17.21 -29.74
CA SER A 155 -0.51 17.45 -30.92
C SER A 155 0.88 16.83 -30.81
N GLY A 156 1.29 16.37 -29.62
CA GLY A 156 2.64 15.87 -29.32
C GLY A 156 3.69 16.97 -29.12
N THR A 157 3.32 18.21 -29.41
CA THR A 157 4.18 19.39 -29.24
C THR A 157 4.27 19.78 -27.78
N LYS A 158 5.47 20.11 -27.32
CA LYS A 158 5.67 20.71 -25.99
C LYS A 158 4.99 22.08 -25.93
N VAL A 159 4.05 22.25 -25.01
CA VAL A 159 3.43 23.55 -24.72
C VAL A 159 4.35 24.27 -23.75
N GLU A 160 4.88 25.42 -24.14
CA GLU A 160 5.85 26.19 -23.35
C GLU A 160 5.57 27.68 -23.50
N GLY A 161 5.55 28.41 -22.38
CA GLY A 161 5.29 29.84 -22.41
C GLY A 161 5.07 30.47 -21.03
N THR A 162 4.65 31.73 -21.09
CA THR A 162 4.34 32.57 -19.93
C THR A 162 2.86 32.88 -19.96
N PHE A 163 2.13 32.42 -18.94
CA PHE A 163 0.67 32.45 -18.90
C PHE A 163 0.18 33.41 -17.81
N PRO A 164 -0.89 34.18 -18.04
CA PRO A 164 -1.48 35.04 -17.01
C PRO A 164 -2.09 34.19 -15.89
N ILE A 165 -1.83 34.55 -14.64
CA ILE A 165 -2.42 33.87 -13.48
C ILE A 165 -3.82 34.44 -13.26
N LEU A 166 -4.86 33.64 -13.48
CA LEU A 166 -6.25 34.07 -13.43
C LEU A 166 -6.85 33.88 -12.04
N SER A 167 -7.65 34.84 -11.60
CA SER A 167 -8.45 34.76 -10.37
C SER A 167 -9.89 34.31 -10.67
N ALA A 168 -10.72 34.19 -9.63
CA ALA A 168 -12.08 33.67 -9.74
C ALA A 168 -13.02 34.41 -10.71
N ASN A 169 -12.72 35.67 -11.00
CA ASN A 169 -13.47 36.49 -11.96
C ASN A 169 -12.98 36.36 -13.41
N GLY A 170 -12.04 35.44 -13.68
CA GLY A 170 -11.42 35.24 -15.00
C GLY A 170 -10.46 36.35 -15.44
N LYS A 171 -10.13 37.31 -14.55
CA LYS A 171 -9.13 38.36 -14.78
C LYS A 171 -7.81 38.01 -14.09
N PRO A 172 -6.67 38.57 -14.56
CA PRO A 172 -5.39 38.42 -13.89
C PRO A 172 -5.48 38.78 -12.40
N CYS A 173 -4.87 37.97 -11.52
CA CYS A 173 -4.94 38.18 -10.06
C CYS A 173 -4.24 39.47 -9.60
N LYS A 174 -3.22 39.91 -10.34
CA LYS A 174 -2.55 41.20 -10.21
C LYS A 174 -2.02 41.58 -11.60
N ALA A 175 -1.92 42.87 -11.90
CA ALA A 175 -1.37 43.33 -13.17
C ALA A 175 0.06 42.82 -13.35
N GLY A 176 0.32 42.14 -14.46
CA GLY A 176 1.62 41.52 -14.74
C GLY A 176 1.90 40.21 -14.01
N ALA A 177 0.93 39.65 -13.26
CA ALA A 177 1.07 38.37 -12.59
C ALA A 177 1.02 37.21 -13.59
N VAL A 178 2.14 36.51 -13.74
CA VAL A 178 2.31 35.46 -14.75
C VAL A 178 3.04 34.25 -14.17
N LEU A 179 2.78 33.08 -14.75
CA LEU A 179 3.45 31.81 -14.47
C LEU A 179 4.11 31.30 -15.75
N THR A 180 5.42 31.07 -15.69
CA THR A 180 6.20 30.47 -16.78
C THR A 180 6.33 28.98 -16.55
N LEU A 181 5.87 28.16 -17.50
CA LEU A 181 5.90 26.71 -17.41
C LEU A 181 6.07 26.05 -18.79
N SER A 182 6.39 24.76 -18.77
CA SER A 182 6.23 23.93 -19.95
C SER A 182 5.64 22.56 -19.60
N ILE A 183 4.88 21.98 -20.53
CA ILE A 183 4.24 20.68 -20.37
C ILE A 183 4.22 19.93 -21.69
N GLN A 184 4.53 18.63 -21.65
CA GLN A 184 4.39 17.71 -22.77
C GLN A 184 3.68 16.44 -22.31
N TYR A 185 2.72 15.98 -23.11
CA TYR A 185 2.07 14.69 -22.89
C TYR A 185 2.79 13.62 -23.71
N ILE A 186 3.14 12.52 -23.04
CA ILE A 186 3.71 11.32 -23.63
C ILE A 186 2.65 10.22 -23.53
N PRO A 187 1.95 9.89 -24.63
CA PRO A 187 0.94 8.84 -24.64
C PRO A 187 1.52 7.49 -24.22
N ILE A 188 0.70 6.64 -23.60
CA ILE A 188 1.15 5.33 -23.10
C ILE A 188 1.86 4.47 -24.16
N GLN A 189 1.46 4.57 -25.43
CA GLN A 189 2.06 3.86 -26.55
C GLN A 189 3.51 4.30 -26.85
N GLN A 190 3.93 5.47 -26.38
CA GLN A 190 5.30 5.98 -26.54
C GLN A 190 6.16 5.74 -25.29
N VAL A 191 5.57 5.26 -24.19
CA VAL A 191 6.32 4.96 -22.97
C VAL A 191 7.11 3.67 -23.18
N ALA A 192 8.44 3.75 -23.07
CA ALA A 192 9.36 2.67 -23.46
C ALA A 192 9.07 1.31 -22.78
N ILE A 193 8.67 1.32 -21.51
CA ILE A 193 8.39 0.08 -20.74
C ILE A 193 7.10 -0.62 -21.20
N TYR A 194 6.20 0.09 -21.86
CA TYR A 194 4.86 -0.42 -22.21
C TYR A 194 4.89 -1.56 -23.23
N HIS A 195 5.92 -1.63 -24.07
CA HIS A 195 6.06 -2.66 -25.12
C HIS A 195 7.10 -3.73 -24.82
N LYS A 196 8.03 -3.46 -23.89
CA LYS A 196 9.21 -4.31 -23.69
C LYS A 196 9.05 -5.35 -22.58
N GLY A 197 8.06 -5.23 -21.69
CA GLY A 197 7.96 -6.06 -20.47
C GLY A 197 8.90 -5.59 -19.36
N LEU A 198 8.80 -6.19 -18.16
CA LEU A 198 9.68 -5.84 -17.02
C LEU A 198 11.01 -6.57 -17.14
N GLY A 199 12.09 -5.98 -16.63
CA GLY A 199 13.40 -6.64 -16.60
C GLY A 199 14.05 -6.90 -17.96
N SER A 200 13.48 -6.34 -19.04
CA SER A 200 13.84 -6.72 -20.40
C SER A 200 14.97 -5.88 -21.00
N GLY A 201 16.03 -6.56 -21.43
CA GLY A 201 17.20 -5.98 -22.11
C GLY A 201 18.35 -5.55 -21.17
N PRO A 202 19.57 -5.39 -21.71
CA PRO A 202 20.78 -5.04 -20.93
C PRO A 202 20.73 -3.63 -20.31
N GLU A 203 19.76 -2.81 -20.69
CA GLU A 203 19.57 -1.42 -20.23
C GLU A 203 18.47 -1.27 -19.16
N TYR A 204 17.88 -2.36 -18.65
CA TYR A 204 16.88 -2.24 -17.59
C TYR A 204 17.53 -1.86 -16.24
N HIS A 205 17.28 -0.62 -15.81
CA HIS A 205 17.85 -0.05 -14.58
C HIS A 205 16.89 -0.05 -13.38
N GLY A 206 15.77 -0.77 -13.47
CA GLY A 206 14.72 -0.78 -12.46
C GLY A 206 13.64 0.26 -12.70
N VAL A 207 12.73 0.38 -11.73
CA VAL A 207 11.72 1.44 -11.72
C VAL A 207 12.44 2.79 -11.54
N PRO A 208 12.27 3.75 -12.46
CA PRO A 208 12.95 5.03 -12.38
C PRO A 208 12.34 5.93 -11.31
N GLY A 209 13.11 6.93 -10.85
CA GLY A 209 12.59 7.96 -9.94
C GLY A 209 12.23 7.42 -8.56
N THR A 210 13.01 6.48 -8.01
CA THR A 210 12.80 5.90 -6.67
C THR A 210 13.98 6.18 -5.74
N TYR A 211 13.72 6.15 -4.44
CA TYR A 211 14.75 6.40 -3.42
C TYR A 211 15.86 5.35 -3.43
N PHE A 212 15.49 4.06 -3.44
CA PHE A 212 16.43 2.96 -3.56
C PHE A 212 16.56 2.52 -5.03
N PRO A 213 17.79 2.28 -5.52
CA PRO A 213 18.03 1.79 -6.86
C PRO A 213 17.79 0.27 -6.96
N LEU A 214 17.70 -0.25 -8.18
CA LEU A 214 17.73 -1.69 -8.43
C LEU A 214 19.08 -2.28 -7.98
N ARG A 215 19.03 -3.37 -7.21
CA ARG A 215 20.19 -4.14 -6.77
C ARG A 215 20.27 -5.45 -7.53
N GLN A 216 21.43 -5.71 -8.13
CA GLN A 216 21.70 -6.95 -8.88
C GLN A 216 22.39 -7.99 -7.99
N GLY A 217 22.32 -9.27 -8.36
CA GLY A 217 23.04 -10.33 -7.66
C GLY A 217 22.48 -10.66 -6.27
N CYS A 218 21.17 -10.49 -6.09
CA CYS A 218 20.48 -10.90 -4.87
C CYS A 218 20.07 -12.38 -4.95
N LYS A 219 19.72 -12.95 -3.81
CA LYS A 219 18.96 -14.20 -3.72
C LYS A 219 17.63 -13.91 -3.03
N LEU A 220 16.57 -14.52 -3.53
CA LEU A 220 15.22 -14.32 -3.03
C LEU A 220 14.56 -15.64 -2.67
N THR A 221 13.84 -15.67 -1.55
CA THR A 221 12.91 -16.75 -1.20
C THR A 221 11.52 -16.16 -1.03
N LEU A 222 10.55 -16.71 -1.76
CA LEU A 222 9.15 -16.32 -1.70
C LEU A 222 8.42 -17.25 -0.73
N TYR A 223 7.61 -16.68 0.14
CA TYR A 223 6.80 -17.42 1.11
C TYR A 223 5.32 -17.18 0.83
N GLN A 224 4.57 -18.29 0.80
CA GLN A 224 3.12 -18.31 0.93
C GLN A 224 2.84 -18.81 2.34
N ASP A 225 2.04 -18.07 3.08
CA ASP A 225 1.77 -18.25 4.50
C ASP A 225 2.99 -18.22 5.44
N ALA A 226 2.71 -18.39 6.73
CA ALA A 226 3.71 -18.47 7.76
C ALA A 226 4.47 -19.81 7.72
N HIS A 227 3.83 -20.89 7.28
CA HIS A 227 4.42 -22.22 7.27
C HIS A 227 3.78 -23.15 6.23
N ILE A 228 4.55 -24.10 5.70
CA ILE A 228 4.09 -25.11 4.73
C ILE A 228 4.68 -26.44 5.16
N HIS A 229 3.85 -27.49 5.22
CA HIS A 229 4.34 -28.84 5.51
C HIS A 229 4.89 -29.52 4.25
N ASP A 230 5.95 -30.30 4.43
CA ASP A 230 6.52 -31.11 3.36
C ASP A 230 5.48 -32.05 2.75
N GLY A 231 5.43 -32.08 1.42
CA GLY A 231 4.53 -32.96 0.66
C GLY A 231 3.05 -32.56 0.65
N PHE A 232 2.69 -31.42 1.27
CA PHE A 232 1.31 -30.93 1.25
C PHE A 232 0.89 -30.41 -0.13
N LEU A 233 1.76 -29.62 -0.76
CA LEU A 233 1.53 -29.06 -2.08
C LEU A 233 2.14 -29.94 -3.17
N PRO A 234 1.58 -29.90 -4.40
CA PRO A 234 2.06 -30.72 -5.49
C PRO A 234 3.49 -30.37 -5.89
N ASN A 235 4.26 -31.39 -6.26
CA ASN A 235 5.59 -31.19 -6.83
C ASN A 235 5.49 -30.44 -8.16
N LEU A 236 6.09 -29.25 -8.20
CA LEU A 236 6.14 -28.38 -9.36
C LEU A 236 7.53 -28.39 -9.99
N LYS A 237 7.59 -28.34 -11.31
CA LYS A 237 8.84 -28.19 -12.05
C LYS A 237 8.93 -26.79 -12.65
N ILE A 238 10.08 -26.17 -12.46
CA ILE A 238 10.49 -24.93 -13.13
C ILE A 238 11.51 -25.26 -14.23
N ASP A 239 11.93 -24.23 -14.96
CA ASP A 239 12.95 -24.33 -16.01
C ASP A 239 14.21 -25.07 -15.54
N GLY A 240 14.82 -25.83 -16.44
CA GLY A 240 15.94 -26.72 -16.10
C GLY A 240 15.53 -28.03 -15.41
N ASN A 241 14.22 -28.33 -15.36
CA ASN A 241 13.65 -29.48 -14.64
C ASN A 241 13.95 -29.48 -13.13
N VAL A 242 14.18 -28.29 -12.57
CA VAL A 242 14.40 -28.10 -11.13
C VAL A 242 13.04 -28.18 -10.43
N GLN A 243 13.02 -28.84 -9.26
CA GLN A 243 11.83 -28.89 -8.43
C GLN A 243 11.66 -27.55 -7.70
N TYR A 244 10.46 -26.98 -7.73
CA TYR A 244 10.15 -25.80 -6.95
C TYR A 244 10.12 -26.15 -5.46
N GLU A 245 10.85 -25.40 -4.65
CA GLU A 245 10.93 -25.57 -3.21
C GLU A 245 10.00 -24.59 -2.51
N HIS A 246 9.05 -25.11 -1.73
CA HIS A 246 8.14 -24.30 -0.92
C HIS A 246 8.87 -23.78 0.33
N GLY A 247 8.83 -22.47 0.57
CA GLY A 247 9.53 -21.86 1.71
C GLY A 247 8.73 -21.89 3.02
N THR A 248 9.40 -22.09 4.15
CA THR A 248 8.78 -22.08 5.49
C THR A 248 9.08 -20.77 6.25
N CYS A 249 8.24 -19.75 6.08
CA CYS A 249 8.53 -18.37 6.51
C CYS A 249 8.97 -18.23 7.98
N TRP A 250 8.10 -18.60 8.92
CA TRP A 250 8.35 -18.38 10.35
C TRP A 250 9.44 -19.30 10.91
N GLN A 251 9.62 -20.48 10.31
CA GLN A 251 10.75 -21.36 10.61
C GLN A 251 12.07 -20.70 10.19
N ASP A 252 12.12 -20.10 8.99
CA ASP A 252 13.30 -19.40 8.50
C ASP A 252 13.60 -18.14 9.32
N ILE A 253 12.58 -17.38 9.73
CA ILE A 253 12.73 -16.26 10.66
C ILE A 253 13.29 -16.74 12.01
N CYS A 254 12.74 -17.83 12.58
CA CYS A 254 13.19 -18.39 13.85
C CYS A 254 14.66 -18.83 13.76
N ASN A 255 15.03 -19.52 12.68
CA ASN A 255 16.40 -19.96 12.42
C ASN A 255 17.35 -18.77 12.28
N ALA A 256 16.95 -17.74 11.52
CA ALA A 256 17.74 -16.54 11.28
C ALA A 256 17.99 -15.76 12.58
N ILE A 257 16.96 -15.59 13.42
CA ILE A 257 17.10 -14.97 14.75
C ILE A 257 18.02 -15.80 15.66
N GLY A 258 17.82 -17.12 15.69
CA GLY A 258 18.64 -18.03 16.50
C GLY A 258 20.13 -17.99 16.15
N GLN A 259 20.44 -17.85 14.86
CA GLN A 259 21.81 -17.83 14.34
C GLN A 259 22.47 -16.44 14.35
N ALA A 260 21.72 -15.36 14.60
CA ALA A 260 22.25 -14.00 14.63
C ALA A 260 23.34 -13.85 15.69
N ARG A 261 24.39 -13.06 15.38
CA ARG A 261 25.54 -12.85 16.28
C ARG A 261 25.79 -11.37 16.59
N ARG A 262 25.24 -10.45 15.79
CA ARG A 262 25.53 -9.02 15.90
C ARG A 262 24.25 -8.18 16.05
N LEU A 263 23.25 -8.37 15.19
CA LEU A 263 22.03 -7.57 15.18
C LEU A 263 20.76 -8.39 14.87
N ILE A 264 19.67 -7.99 15.52
CA ILE A 264 18.29 -8.39 15.21
C ILE A 264 17.42 -7.13 15.29
N TYR A 265 17.01 -6.60 14.15
CA TYR A 265 16.14 -5.42 14.05
C TYR A 265 14.77 -5.82 13.52
N ILE A 266 13.71 -5.47 14.26
CA ILE A 266 12.34 -5.85 13.93
C ILE A 266 11.47 -4.60 13.88
N ALA A 267 10.77 -4.39 12.76
CA ALA A 267 9.68 -3.42 12.67
C ALA A 267 8.36 -4.16 12.44
N GLY A 268 7.30 -3.73 13.10
CA GLY A 268 5.98 -4.32 12.94
C GLY A 268 4.88 -3.33 13.26
N TRP A 269 3.73 -3.50 12.61
CA TRP A 269 2.49 -2.86 13.05
C TRP A 269 2.08 -3.41 14.42
N SER A 270 2.29 -4.71 14.64
CA SER A 270 2.15 -5.36 15.94
C SER A 270 3.24 -6.43 16.08
N VAL A 271 3.85 -6.50 17.27
CA VAL A 271 4.76 -7.60 17.63
C VAL A 271 4.24 -8.13 18.95
N TYR A 272 3.93 -9.42 19.02
CA TYR A 272 3.45 -10.05 20.25
C TYR A 272 4.50 -11.02 20.79
N HIS A 273 5.06 -10.71 21.95
CA HIS A 273 6.19 -11.46 22.50
C HIS A 273 5.87 -12.94 22.77
N ASN A 274 4.61 -13.32 22.99
CA ASN A 274 4.23 -14.67 23.38
C ASN A 274 4.01 -15.63 22.20
N VAL A 275 4.09 -15.14 20.95
CA VAL A 275 3.92 -16.02 19.78
C VAL A 275 5.06 -17.03 19.66
N ARG A 276 4.72 -18.21 19.16
CA ARG A 276 5.67 -19.26 18.82
C ARG A 276 5.80 -19.34 17.30
N LEU A 277 7.03 -19.16 16.81
CA LEU A 277 7.33 -19.18 15.38
C LEU A 277 7.31 -20.59 14.78
N VAL A 278 7.66 -21.59 15.60
CA VAL A 278 7.66 -23.01 15.25
C VAL A 278 6.73 -23.72 16.22
N ARG A 279 5.73 -24.44 15.71
CA ARG A 279 4.66 -25.02 16.56
C ARG A 279 4.65 -26.55 16.61
N GLU A 280 5.40 -27.21 15.74
CA GLU A 280 5.24 -28.66 15.51
C GLU A 280 6.44 -29.53 15.94
N THR A 281 7.56 -28.95 16.38
CA THR A 281 8.79 -29.70 16.75
C THR A 281 9.05 -29.74 18.27
N ASP A 282 9.16 -30.92 18.89
CA ASP A 282 9.15 -31.11 20.36
C ASP A 282 10.19 -30.34 21.20
N LYS A 283 11.33 -29.90 20.62
CA LYS A 283 12.37 -29.15 21.37
C LYS A 283 12.43 -27.65 21.08
N ALA A 284 12.10 -27.21 19.86
CA ALA A 284 12.06 -25.78 19.50
C ALA A 284 10.67 -25.15 19.66
N SER A 285 9.61 -25.97 19.75
CA SER A 285 8.19 -25.56 19.89
C SER A 285 7.81 -24.88 21.21
N LYS A 286 8.73 -24.79 22.18
CA LYS A 286 8.44 -24.23 23.51
C LYS A 286 8.91 -22.80 23.70
N THR A 287 9.81 -22.30 22.84
CA THR A 287 10.38 -20.96 23.00
C THR A 287 9.49 -19.92 22.34
N THR A 288 9.05 -18.92 23.12
CA THR A 288 8.34 -17.76 22.58
C THR A 288 9.30 -16.83 21.84
N LEU A 289 8.79 -16.01 20.93
CA LEU A 289 9.57 -14.96 20.27
C LEU A 289 10.26 -14.05 21.30
N GLY A 290 9.54 -13.68 22.35
CA GLY A 290 10.05 -12.83 23.43
C GLY A 290 11.24 -13.43 24.15
N ASP A 291 11.15 -14.70 24.52
CA ASP A 291 12.24 -15.41 25.20
C ASP A 291 13.45 -15.60 24.28
N LEU A 292 13.23 -15.95 23.01
CA LEU A 292 14.30 -16.04 22.02
C LEU A 292 15.06 -14.71 21.90
N LEU A 293 14.35 -13.59 21.78
CA LEU A 293 14.97 -12.26 21.68
C LEU A 293 15.74 -11.87 22.96
N LYS A 294 15.23 -12.23 24.15
CA LYS A 294 15.95 -12.02 25.42
C LYS A 294 17.24 -12.83 25.46
N ILE A 295 17.20 -14.11 25.08
CA ILE A 295 18.37 -14.99 25.04
C ILE A 295 19.43 -14.40 24.10
N LYS A 296 19.06 -14.05 22.87
CA LYS A 296 20.00 -13.45 21.90
C LYS A 296 20.58 -12.14 22.42
N SER A 297 19.77 -11.31 23.09
CA SER A 297 20.26 -10.08 23.68
C SER A 297 21.25 -10.30 24.84
N GLN A 298 21.06 -11.35 25.65
CA GLN A 298 21.99 -11.76 26.70
C GLN A 298 23.31 -12.33 26.16
N GLU A 299 23.29 -12.95 24.98
CA GLU A 299 24.48 -13.37 24.24
C GLU A 299 25.28 -12.20 23.63
N GLY A 300 24.79 -10.96 23.77
CA GLY A 300 25.44 -9.75 23.26
C GLY A 300 24.97 -9.30 21.88
N VAL A 301 23.93 -9.93 21.30
CA VAL A 301 23.31 -9.47 20.05
C VAL A 301 22.53 -8.19 20.30
N ARG A 302 22.67 -7.19 19.42
CA ARG A 302 21.90 -5.96 19.49
C ARG A 302 20.48 -6.20 18.99
N VAL A 303 19.50 -6.18 19.89
CA VAL A 303 18.08 -6.41 19.56
C VAL A 303 17.29 -5.11 19.67
N LEU A 304 16.75 -4.63 18.54
CA LEU A 304 15.99 -3.39 18.42
C LEU A 304 14.61 -3.64 17.82
N LEU A 305 13.55 -3.24 18.51
CA LEU A 305 12.16 -3.37 18.06
C LEU A 305 11.56 -1.98 17.86
N LEU A 306 11.07 -1.72 16.65
CA LEU A 306 10.32 -0.52 16.29
C LEU A 306 8.86 -0.89 16.02
N VAL A 307 8.03 -0.77 17.05
CA VAL A 307 6.61 -1.17 17.03
C VAL A 307 5.74 0.07 16.93
N TRP A 308 4.64 0.03 16.19
CA TRP A 308 3.68 1.14 16.18
C TRP A 308 3.10 1.39 17.60
N ASP A 309 2.99 2.66 17.99
CA ASP A 309 2.32 3.08 19.24
C ASP A 309 0.82 3.22 18.96
N ASP A 310 0.00 2.26 19.41
CA ASP A 310 -1.45 2.38 19.30
C ASP A 310 -1.95 3.40 20.36
N PRO A 311 -2.43 4.58 19.94
CA PRO A 311 -2.87 5.62 20.87
C PRO A 311 -4.06 5.18 21.75
N THR A 312 -4.78 4.12 21.38
CA THR A 312 -5.94 3.57 22.09
C THR A 312 -5.58 2.49 23.12
N SER A 313 -4.35 1.96 23.11
CA SER A 313 -3.83 0.96 24.06
C SER A 313 -3.45 1.56 25.44
N ARG A 314 -3.82 2.82 25.71
CA ARG A 314 -3.41 3.55 26.92
C ARG A 314 -4.30 3.28 28.12
N SER A 315 -3.68 2.96 29.26
CA SER A 315 -4.34 2.85 30.56
C SER A 315 -4.93 4.20 30.99
N ILE A 316 -6.26 4.34 30.94
CA ILE A 316 -6.99 5.47 31.52
C ILE A 316 -7.43 5.07 32.94
N LEU A 317 -7.02 5.82 33.97
CA LEU A 317 -7.50 5.66 35.36
C LEU A 317 -7.32 4.24 35.96
N GLY A 318 -6.26 3.52 35.58
CA GLY A 318 -5.94 2.19 36.12
C GLY A 318 -6.72 1.03 35.50
N TYR A 319 -7.63 1.30 34.55
CA TYR A 319 -8.27 0.27 33.74
C TYR A 319 -7.47 0.07 32.45
N LYS A 320 -7.07 -1.18 32.19
CA LYS A 320 -6.40 -1.59 30.95
C LYS A 320 -7.45 -1.66 29.84
N THR A 321 -7.29 -0.85 28.79
CA THR A 321 -7.98 -1.07 27.52
C THR A 321 -7.04 -1.85 26.62
N GLU A 322 -7.49 -3.01 26.09
CA GLU A 322 -6.90 -3.53 24.85
C GLU A 322 -7.15 -2.46 23.77
N GLY A 323 -6.12 -2.14 22.98
CA GLY A 323 -6.25 -1.15 21.91
C GLY A 323 -7.43 -1.51 21.00
N ILE A 324 -8.17 -0.50 20.54
CA ILE A 324 -9.32 -0.67 19.63
C ILE A 324 -8.88 -1.37 18.33
N MET A 325 -7.59 -1.32 18.02
CA MET A 325 -6.97 -1.93 16.84
C MET A 325 -6.35 -3.31 17.12
N ASN A 326 -6.58 -3.92 18.29
CA ASN A 326 -6.08 -5.25 18.66
C ASN A 326 -4.54 -5.41 18.55
N THR A 327 -3.76 -4.40 18.95
CA THR A 327 -2.29 -4.50 19.04
C THR A 327 -1.82 -4.90 20.44
N ASN A 328 -0.62 -5.48 20.53
CA ASN A 328 0.03 -5.88 21.81
C ASN A 328 1.30 -5.05 22.09
N ASP A 329 1.35 -3.83 21.59
CA ASP A 329 2.52 -2.95 21.59
C ASP A 329 3.00 -2.60 23.01
N GLU A 330 2.10 -2.14 23.87
CA GLU A 330 2.42 -1.81 25.27
C GLU A 330 2.78 -3.05 26.12
N GLU A 331 2.13 -4.18 25.86
CA GLU A 331 2.42 -5.45 26.53
C GLU A 331 3.82 -5.95 26.18
N THR A 332 4.16 -5.97 24.90
CA THR A 332 5.49 -6.33 24.40
C THR A 332 6.56 -5.39 24.94
N ARG A 333 6.33 -4.07 24.98
CA ARG A 333 7.28 -3.13 25.60
C ARG A 333 7.51 -3.45 27.07
N ARG A 334 6.46 -3.75 27.84
CA ARG A 334 6.57 -4.09 29.26
C ARG A 334 7.36 -5.38 29.48
N PHE A 335 7.15 -6.40 28.65
CA PHE A 335 7.87 -7.67 28.72
C PHE A 335 9.39 -7.50 28.63
N PHE A 336 9.86 -6.54 27.80
CA PHE A 336 11.30 -6.29 27.58
C PHE A 336 11.92 -5.22 28.51
N LYS A 337 11.13 -4.54 29.36
CA LYS A 337 11.57 -3.39 30.18
C LYS A 337 12.84 -3.62 31.02
N HIS A 338 13.07 -4.85 31.48
CA HIS A 338 14.21 -5.23 32.32
C HIS A 338 15.22 -6.13 31.58
N SER A 339 15.24 -6.07 30.25
CA SER A 339 16.18 -6.78 29.40
C SER A 339 17.04 -5.81 28.59
N SER A 340 18.07 -6.32 27.91
CA SER A 340 18.91 -5.54 26.99
C SER A 340 18.25 -5.29 25.62
N VAL A 341 17.06 -5.87 25.38
CA VAL A 341 16.25 -5.61 24.19
C VAL A 341 15.67 -4.20 24.27
N GLN A 342 15.85 -3.41 23.21
CA GLN A 342 15.32 -2.05 23.15
C GLN A 342 14.05 -2.02 22.31
N VAL A 343 12.96 -1.53 22.91
CA VAL A 343 11.67 -1.38 22.24
C VAL A 343 11.31 0.10 22.17
N LEU A 344 11.13 0.62 20.96
CA LEU A 344 10.57 1.94 20.72
C LEU A 344 9.14 1.79 20.19
N LEU A 345 8.19 2.37 20.93
CA LEU A 345 6.84 2.60 20.42
C LEU A 345 6.86 3.87 19.59
N CYS A 346 6.48 3.74 18.33
CA CYS A 346 6.60 4.76 17.31
C CYS A 346 5.20 5.25 16.92
N PRO A 347 4.75 6.42 17.44
CA PRO A 347 3.49 7.00 17.00
C PRO A 347 3.64 7.59 15.60
N ARG A 348 2.62 7.42 14.77
CA ARG A 348 2.56 8.13 13.49
C ARG A 348 2.17 9.59 13.77
N THR A 349 2.97 10.55 13.30
CA THR A 349 2.72 11.97 13.57
C THR A 349 2.71 12.79 12.30
N ALA A 350 1.74 13.71 12.20
CA ALA A 350 1.81 14.76 11.19
C ALA A 350 2.86 15.80 11.60
N GLY A 351 3.63 16.30 10.64
CA GLY A 351 4.55 17.41 10.83
C GLY A 351 3.86 18.75 11.18
N LYS A 352 4.38 19.87 10.65
CA LYS A 352 3.77 21.19 10.87
C LYS A 352 2.40 21.28 10.18
N GLY A 353 1.33 21.47 10.95
CA GLY A 353 -0.05 21.55 10.47
C GLY A 353 -1.03 21.91 11.59
N SER A 354 -2.32 22.05 11.25
CA SER A 354 -3.38 22.39 12.21
C SER A 354 -3.48 21.33 13.32
N TRP A 355 -3.94 21.75 14.50
CA TRP A 355 -4.11 20.87 15.65
C TRP A 355 -5.03 19.67 15.34
N ALA A 356 -6.12 19.91 14.61
CA ALA A 356 -7.02 18.86 14.12
C ALA A 356 -6.29 17.81 13.24
N LYS A 357 -5.38 18.23 12.35
CA LYS A 357 -4.62 17.31 11.49
C LYS A 357 -3.59 16.46 12.27
N LYS A 358 -2.97 17.06 13.29
CA LYS A 358 -2.08 16.32 14.19
C LYS A 358 -2.83 15.28 15.01
N GLN A 359 -4.02 15.64 15.48
CA GLN A 359 -4.91 14.72 16.17
C GLN A 359 -5.40 13.60 15.23
N GLU A 360 -5.79 13.93 14.00
CA GLU A 360 -6.22 12.97 12.99
C GLU A 360 -5.11 11.96 12.66
N THR A 361 -3.94 12.44 12.23
CA THR A 361 -2.80 11.58 11.87
C THR A 361 -2.31 10.72 13.04
N GLY A 362 -2.29 11.29 14.26
CA GLY A 362 -1.88 10.58 15.47
C GLY A 362 -2.89 9.56 15.99
N THR A 363 -4.12 9.58 15.49
CA THR A 363 -5.19 8.66 15.92
C THR A 363 -5.53 7.61 14.85
N ILE A 364 -5.26 7.90 13.58
CA ILE A 364 -5.82 7.13 12.44
C ILE A 364 -4.75 6.43 11.62
N TYR A 365 -3.59 7.03 11.38
CA TYR A 365 -2.54 6.45 10.53
C TYR A 365 -1.53 5.66 11.35
N THR A 366 -0.91 4.67 10.71
CA THR A 366 -0.08 3.68 11.39
C THR A 366 1.32 3.56 10.80
N HIS A 367 2.21 2.93 11.57
CA HIS A 367 3.44 2.38 11.02
C HIS A 367 3.21 0.93 10.62
N HIS A 368 3.04 0.67 9.32
CA HIS A 368 2.50 -0.59 8.83
C HIS A 368 3.54 -1.55 8.20
N GLN A 369 4.82 -1.15 8.21
CA GLN A 369 5.95 -1.97 7.75
C GLN A 369 6.16 -3.19 8.66
N LYS A 370 6.26 -4.40 8.07
CA LYS A 370 6.67 -5.63 8.74
C LYS A 370 8.04 -6.08 8.20
N THR A 371 9.08 -5.97 9.03
CA THR A 371 10.43 -6.39 8.64
C THR A 371 11.18 -7.07 9.77
N VAL A 372 11.97 -8.10 9.44
CA VAL A 372 12.98 -8.70 10.32
C VAL A 372 14.32 -8.61 9.62
N ILE A 373 15.33 -8.02 10.26
CA ILE A 373 16.67 -7.84 9.70
C ILE A 373 17.67 -8.45 10.67
N VAL A 374 18.51 -9.35 10.18
CA VAL A 374 19.54 -10.03 10.98
C VAL A 374 20.87 -10.10 10.24
N ASP A 375 21.94 -10.30 10.99
CA ASP A 375 23.18 -10.83 10.43
C ASP A 375 23.11 -12.36 10.36
N SER A 376 23.31 -12.93 9.17
CA SER A 376 23.30 -14.38 8.90
C SER A 376 24.69 -14.88 8.53
N ASP A 377 24.90 -16.20 8.65
CA ASP A 377 26.15 -16.82 8.19
C ASP A 377 26.31 -16.69 6.66
N ALA A 378 27.51 -16.35 6.22
CA ALA A 378 27.90 -16.27 4.81
C ALA A 378 29.05 -17.25 4.49
N GLY A 379 29.42 -18.11 5.43
CA GLY A 379 30.56 -19.01 5.32
C GLY A 379 31.89 -18.30 5.57
N ASN A 380 32.98 -19.07 5.72
CA ASN A 380 34.34 -18.56 5.91
C ASN A 380 34.50 -17.55 7.07
N ASN A 381 33.78 -17.75 8.18
CA ASN A 381 33.71 -16.82 9.32
C ASN A 381 33.23 -15.40 8.95
N LYS A 382 32.59 -15.24 7.79
CA LYS A 382 31.95 -14.01 7.36
C LYS A 382 30.45 -14.10 7.55
N ARG A 383 29.83 -12.94 7.66
CA ARG A 383 28.39 -12.76 7.85
C ARG A 383 27.84 -11.80 6.82
N LYS A 384 26.56 -11.91 6.53
CA LYS A 384 25.83 -11.04 5.60
C LYS A 384 24.56 -10.52 6.25
N ILE A 385 24.02 -9.42 5.73
CA ILE A 385 22.68 -8.97 6.14
C ILE A 385 21.63 -9.76 5.36
N THR A 386 20.63 -10.26 6.09
CA THR A 386 19.43 -10.89 5.54
C THR A 386 18.22 -10.13 6.06
N ALA A 387 17.26 -9.85 5.19
CA ALA A 387 16.04 -9.14 5.54
C ALA A 387 14.80 -9.93 5.13
N PHE A 388 13.75 -9.84 5.93
CA PHE A 388 12.42 -10.37 5.65
C PHE A 388 11.45 -9.20 5.50
N VAL A 389 10.59 -9.25 4.46
CA VAL A 389 9.62 -8.20 4.13
C VAL A 389 8.33 -8.84 3.61
N GLY A 390 7.16 -8.35 4.03
CA GLY A 390 5.88 -8.84 3.53
C GLY A 390 4.68 -8.36 4.36
N GLY A 391 3.59 -9.13 4.32
CA GLY A 391 2.34 -8.85 5.04
C GLY A 391 2.27 -9.43 6.45
N LEU A 392 3.05 -10.47 6.75
CA LEU A 392 3.06 -11.13 8.07
C LEU A 392 3.76 -10.29 9.16
N ASP A 393 2.97 -9.82 10.13
CA ASP A 393 3.47 -9.37 11.43
C ASP A 393 3.84 -10.58 12.33
N LEU A 394 4.79 -10.40 13.25
CA LEU A 394 5.12 -11.41 14.26
C LEU A 394 4.16 -11.31 15.47
N CYS A 395 2.87 -11.56 15.23
CA CYS A 395 1.81 -11.41 16.22
C CYS A 395 0.71 -12.50 16.13
N LYS A 396 -0.30 -12.40 17.00
CA LYS A 396 -1.37 -13.39 17.16
C LYS A 396 -2.17 -13.59 15.87
N GLY A 397 -2.56 -14.81 15.57
CA GLY A 397 -3.44 -15.17 14.44
C GLY A 397 -2.77 -15.27 13.07
N ARG A 398 -1.49 -14.89 12.95
CA ARG A 398 -0.75 -14.87 11.66
C ARG A 398 -0.13 -16.21 11.28
N TYR A 399 0.02 -17.13 12.24
CA TYR A 399 0.49 -18.47 11.91
C TYR A 399 -0.63 -19.25 11.26
N ASP A 400 -0.41 -19.64 10.02
CA ASP A 400 -1.25 -20.58 9.31
C ASP A 400 -0.44 -21.37 8.29
N THR A 401 -1.11 -22.35 7.69
CA THR A 401 -0.58 -23.12 6.57
C THR A 401 -1.61 -23.14 5.44
N PRO A 402 -1.21 -23.54 4.22
CA PRO A 402 -2.12 -23.64 3.08
C PRO A 402 -3.36 -24.53 3.28
N ASN A 403 -3.43 -25.29 4.39
CA ASN A 403 -4.62 -26.05 4.80
C ASN A 403 -5.75 -25.16 5.34
N HIS A 404 -5.41 -24.02 5.93
CA HIS A 404 -6.36 -23.04 6.46
C HIS A 404 -7.51 -23.64 7.29
N GLN A 405 -7.16 -24.50 8.25
CA GLN A 405 -8.16 -25.21 9.04
C GLN A 405 -8.96 -24.22 9.91
N LEU A 406 -10.28 -24.38 9.90
CA LEU A 406 -11.27 -23.63 10.66
C LEU A 406 -11.41 -24.15 12.08
N PHE A 407 -11.45 -25.49 12.25
CA PHE A 407 -11.78 -26.11 13.53
C PHE A 407 -10.77 -27.16 13.99
N ARG A 408 -10.13 -27.90 13.07
CA ARG A 408 -9.27 -29.05 13.43
C ARG A 408 -8.01 -28.68 14.19
N THR A 409 -7.57 -27.42 14.11
CA THR A 409 -6.35 -26.93 14.78
C THR A 409 -6.59 -26.18 16.08
N LEU A 410 -7.86 -26.01 16.49
CA LEU A 410 -8.26 -25.24 17.67
C LEU A 410 -7.70 -25.82 18.97
N GLU A 411 -7.46 -27.14 19.04
CA GLU A 411 -6.87 -27.80 20.22
C GLU A 411 -5.37 -28.10 20.08
N THR A 412 -4.75 -27.72 18.95
CA THR A 412 -3.35 -27.99 18.64
C THR A 412 -2.56 -26.69 18.46
N VAL A 413 -2.17 -26.34 17.23
CA VAL A 413 -1.29 -25.21 16.92
C VAL A 413 -1.96 -23.85 17.09
N HIS A 414 -3.30 -23.79 17.16
CA HIS A 414 -4.07 -22.56 17.37
C HIS A 414 -4.72 -22.44 18.76
N LYS A 415 -4.49 -23.39 19.67
CA LYS A 415 -5.08 -23.39 21.03
C LYS A 415 -4.83 -22.10 21.81
N ASP A 416 -3.59 -21.64 21.79
CA ASP A 416 -3.18 -20.39 22.46
C ASP A 416 -3.12 -19.20 21.49
N ASP A 417 -3.61 -19.38 20.27
CA ASP A 417 -3.50 -18.41 19.15
C ASP A 417 -4.81 -18.29 18.35
N PHE A 418 -5.95 -18.54 19.00
CA PHE A 418 -7.26 -18.36 18.37
C PHE A 418 -7.46 -16.89 17.98
N HIS A 419 -7.84 -16.66 16.72
CA HIS A 419 -8.10 -15.34 16.17
C HIS A 419 -9.33 -15.38 15.27
N ASN A 420 -10.28 -14.48 15.53
CA ASN A 420 -11.41 -14.17 14.65
C ASN A 420 -11.99 -12.81 15.09
N ALA A 421 -11.84 -11.78 14.26
CA ALA A 421 -12.30 -10.42 14.62
C ALA A 421 -13.76 -10.14 14.24
N CYS A 422 -14.47 -11.10 13.63
CA CYS A 422 -15.85 -10.90 13.16
C CYS A 422 -16.90 -11.11 14.25
N PHE A 423 -16.58 -11.84 15.32
CA PHE A 423 -17.51 -12.23 16.37
C PHE A 423 -17.40 -11.33 17.61
N THR A 424 -18.54 -10.88 18.15
CA THR A 424 -18.62 -9.98 19.32
C THR A 424 -19.06 -10.65 20.62
N GLY A 425 -19.41 -11.92 20.56
CA GLY A 425 -19.84 -12.76 21.69
C GLY A 425 -18.91 -13.96 21.88
N PRO A 426 -19.23 -14.91 22.78
CA PRO A 426 -18.37 -16.05 23.10
C PRO A 426 -17.94 -16.82 21.85
N ASP A 427 -16.63 -16.98 21.70
CA ASP A 427 -15.98 -17.55 20.51
C ASP A 427 -15.59 -19.02 20.66
N ALA A 428 -15.73 -19.60 21.86
CA ALA A 428 -15.42 -21.01 22.13
C ALA A 428 -16.09 -21.95 21.11
N GLY A 429 -15.28 -22.73 20.39
CA GLY A 429 -15.74 -23.65 19.34
C GLY A 429 -16.24 -23.00 18.05
N CYS A 430 -16.08 -21.68 17.87
CA CYS A 430 -16.31 -21.01 16.59
C CYS A 430 -15.17 -21.35 15.62
N PRO A 431 -15.39 -21.21 14.30
CA PRO A 431 -14.26 -21.26 13.38
C PRO A 431 -13.27 -20.14 13.73
N ARG A 432 -11.97 -20.46 13.76
CA ARG A 432 -10.96 -19.41 13.65
C ARG A 432 -11.11 -18.70 12.30
N GLU A 433 -10.50 -17.56 12.15
CA GLU A 433 -10.31 -16.89 10.87
C GLU A 433 -8.94 -17.29 10.29
N PRO A 434 -8.88 -18.19 9.29
CA PRO A 434 -7.64 -18.53 8.61
C PRO A 434 -6.93 -17.31 8.04
N TRP A 435 -5.62 -17.36 7.96
CA TRP A 435 -4.78 -16.22 7.59
C TRP A 435 -3.90 -16.56 6.40
N HIS A 436 -4.34 -16.14 5.21
CA HIS A 436 -3.56 -16.24 3.98
C HIS A 436 -2.73 -14.97 3.77
N ASP A 437 -1.42 -15.13 3.57
CA ASP A 437 -0.52 -13.97 3.42
C ASP A 437 0.76 -14.29 2.61
N LEU A 438 1.47 -13.24 2.20
CA LEU A 438 2.71 -13.32 1.42
C LEU A 438 3.86 -12.65 2.16
N HIS A 439 5.03 -13.29 2.09
CA HIS A 439 6.27 -12.75 2.66
C HIS A 439 7.47 -13.14 1.80
N CYS A 440 8.61 -12.49 2.00
CA CYS A 440 9.84 -12.87 1.32
C CYS A 440 11.07 -12.72 2.21
N ARG A 441 12.13 -13.47 1.88
CA ARG A 441 13.49 -13.29 2.39
C ARG A 441 14.37 -12.75 1.27
N ILE A 442 15.11 -11.69 1.58
CA ILE A 442 16.06 -11.02 0.71
C ILE A 442 17.47 -11.25 1.28
N ASP A 443 18.32 -11.82 0.45
CA ASP A 443 19.77 -11.95 0.67
C ASP A 443 20.51 -11.17 -0.42
N GLY A 444 21.60 -10.48 -0.05
CA GLY A 444 22.40 -9.68 -0.99
C GLY A 444 22.19 -8.18 -0.82
N PRO A 445 22.62 -7.35 -1.79
CA PRO A 445 22.70 -5.89 -1.59
C PRO A 445 21.36 -5.23 -1.23
N ALA A 446 20.23 -5.73 -1.73
CA ALA A 446 18.90 -5.19 -1.39
C ALA A 446 18.52 -5.35 0.09
N ALA A 447 19.09 -6.31 0.82
CA ALA A 447 18.85 -6.46 2.25
C ALA A 447 19.36 -5.25 3.06
N TYR A 448 20.40 -4.58 2.56
CA TYR A 448 20.95 -3.38 3.18
C TYR A 448 20.06 -2.16 2.96
N ASP A 449 19.29 -2.10 1.87
CA ASP A 449 18.32 -1.02 1.66
C ASP A 449 17.17 -1.12 2.69
N VAL A 450 16.75 -2.35 3.02
CA VAL A 450 15.77 -2.61 4.10
C VAL A 450 16.36 -2.21 5.47
N LEU A 451 17.64 -2.51 5.72
CA LEU A 451 18.35 -2.07 6.92
C LEU A 451 18.43 -0.54 7.02
N THR A 452 18.83 0.15 5.94
CA THR A 452 18.87 1.62 5.88
C THR A 452 17.51 2.22 6.19
N ASN A 453 16.42 1.66 5.65
CA ASN A 453 15.07 2.10 6.01
C ASN A 453 14.80 1.97 7.52
N PHE A 454 15.19 0.86 8.16
CA PHE A 454 15.02 0.68 9.60
C PHE A 454 15.84 1.72 10.38
N GLU A 455 17.11 1.93 10.02
CA GLU A 455 18.01 2.87 10.68
C GLU A 455 17.52 4.31 10.58
N GLU A 456 17.07 4.74 9.39
CA GLU A 456 16.49 6.06 9.15
C GLU A 456 15.27 6.31 10.04
N ARG A 457 14.40 5.30 10.20
CA ARG A 457 13.21 5.38 11.07
C ARG A 457 13.59 5.37 12.55
N TRP A 458 14.51 4.50 12.94
CA TRP A 458 14.99 4.42 14.32
C TRP A 458 15.56 5.75 14.79
N LEU A 459 16.47 6.35 14.01
CA LEU A 459 17.06 7.67 14.29
C LEU A 459 16.03 8.80 14.34
N LYS A 460 14.88 8.64 13.69
CA LYS A 460 13.79 9.60 13.80
C LYS A 460 12.99 9.41 15.09
N ALA A 461 12.69 8.16 15.43
CA ALA A 461 11.89 7.78 16.59
C ALA A 461 12.64 7.95 17.93
N SER A 462 13.96 7.76 17.96
CA SER A 462 14.78 7.84 19.16
C SER A 462 15.14 9.27 19.60
N LYS A 463 14.69 10.30 18.87
CA LYS A 463 15.06 11.70 19.15
C LYS A 463 14.62 12.15 20.55
N PRO A 464 15.51 12.71 21.39
CA PRO A 464 15.16 13.17 22.73
C PRO A 464 14.09 14.27 22.73
N HIS A 465 13.13 14.16 23.64
CA HIS A 465 12.07 15.16 23.87
C HIS A 465 12.25 15.89 25.21
N GLY A 466 11.78 17.16 25.28
CA GLY A 466 11.78 17.94 26.52
C GLY A 466 13.17 18.20 27.13
N LEU A 467 13.28 18.07 28.45
CA LEU A 467 14.51 18.29 29.23
C LEU A 467 15.65 17.32 28.88
N GLN A 468 15.36 16.21 28.18
CA GLN A 468 16.37 15.25 27.71
C GLN A 468 17.23 15.79 26.56
N LYS A 469 16.82 16.89 25.90
CA LYS A 469 17.63 17.57 24.86
C LYS A 469 18.98 18.08 25.37
N LEU A 470 19.12 18.29 26.69
CA LEU A 470 20.35 18.75 27.34
C LEU A 470 21.37 17.61 27.55
N LYS A 471 20.99 16.35 27.34
CA LYS A 471 21.92 15.22 27.33
C LYS A 471 22.38 14.97 25.89
N THR A 472 23.66 15.23 25.62
CA THR A 472 24.34 14.77 24.40
C THR A 472 24.55 13.26 24.46
N SER A 473 23.49 12.48 24.25
CA SER A 473 23.66 11.07 23.92
C SER A 473 23.67 10.94 22.40
N VAL A 474 24.84 10.65 21.84
CA VAL A 474 24.91 9.95 20.55
C VAL A 474 24.05 8.70 20.71
N ASP A 475 23.09 8.49 19.81
CA ASP A 475 22.28 7.28 19.82
C ASP A 475 23.16 6.08 19.42
N ASP A 476 23.80 5.45 20.42
CA ASP A 476 24.72 4.31 20.27
C ASP A 476 23.97 2.96 20.24
N SER A 477 22.68 3.00 19.87
CA SER A 477 21.85 1.81 19.72
C SER A 477 22.11 1.07 18.42
N LEU A 478 22.27 1.81 17.32
CA LEU A 478 22.53 1.25 15.98
C LEU A 478 23.99 0.85 15.82
N LEU A 479 24.22 -0.34 15.26
CA LEU A 479 25.56 -0.80 14.93
C LEU A 479 26.03 -0.17 13.62
N LYS A 480 27.27 0.32 13.61
CA LYS A 480 27.95 0.79 12.38
C LYS A 480 28.51 -0.42 11.64
N ILE A 481 27.68 -1.07 10.83
CA ILE A 481 28.00 -2.34 10.17
C ILE A 481 29.29 -2.27 9.34
N GLU A 482 29.63 -1.11 8.76
CA GLU A 482 30.83 -0.92 7.94
C GLU A 482 32.13 -1.03 8.75
N ARG A 483 32.01 -0.90 10.08
CA ARG A 483 33.10 -1.03 11.04
C ARG A 483 33.21 -2.44 11.64
N ILE A 484 32.32 -3.38 11.30
CA ILE A 484 32.35 -4.75 11.78
C ILE A 484 33.02 -5.64 10.71
N PRO A 485 34.29 -6.06 10.89
CA PRO A 485 35.04 -6.75 9.82
C PRO A 485 34.47 -8.11 9.41
N GLU A 486 33.69 -8.74 10.29
CA GLU A 486 33.05 -10.03 10.04
C GLU A 486 31.85 -9.92 9.09
N ILE A 487 31.18 -8.76 9.00
CA ILE A 487 30.03 -8.56 8.13
C ILE A 487 30.53 -8.06 6.77
N PHE A 488 30.09 -8.67 5.68
CA PHE A 488 30.36 -8.17 4.34
C PHE A 488 29.84 -6.75 4.19
N ARG A 489 30.67 -5.86 3.64
CA ARG A 489 30.15 -4.57 3.17
C ARG A 489 29.33 -4.80 1.90
N MET A 490 28.38 -3.92 1.62
CA MET A 490 27.57 -4.00 0.41
C MET A 490 28.42 -4.09 -0.87
N SER A 491 29.56 -3.39 -0.91
CA SER A 491 30.54 -3.40 -2.01
C SER A 491 31.39 -4.68 -2.09
N GLU A 492 31.40 -5.49 -1.03
CA GLU A 492 32.23 -6.70 -0.88
C GLU A 492 31.40 -7.98 -1.04
N ILE A 493 30.07 -7.88 -1.18
CA ILE A 493 29.20 -9.03 -1.41
C ILE A 493 29.64 -9.66 -2.73
N PRO A 494 30.06 -10.94 -2.72
CA PRO A 494 30.37 -11.62 -3.96
C PRO A 494 29.10 -11.64 -4.79
N TYR A 495 29.10 -10.93 -5.92
CA TYR A 495 28.06 -11.09 -6.93
C TYR A 495 27.93 -12.58 -7.18
N SER A 496 26.71 -13.13 -7.11
CA SER A 496 26.52 -14.44 -7.73
C SER A 496 27.10 -14.33 -9.15
N ARG A 497 27.84 -15.36 -9.59
CA ARG A 497 28.51 -15.32 -10.90
C ARG A 497 27.49 -14.79 -11.90
N LYS A 498 27.90 -13.90 -12.82
CA LYS A 498 26.99 -13.32 -13.83
C LYS A 498 26.19 -14.39 -14.60
N ASP A 499 26.63 -15.65 -14.52
CA ASP A 499 26.05 -16.84 -15.13
C ASP A 499 25.25 -17.73 -14.14
N ASP A 500 24.89 -17.25 -12.94
CA ASP A 500 24.00 -17.99 -12.02
C ASP A 500 22.53 -17.80 -12.42
N PRO A 501 21.85 -18.82 -12.96
CA PRO A 501 20.47 -18.70 -13.42
C PRO A 501 19.47 -18.43 -12.28
N GLU A 502 19.85 -18.70 -11.03
CA GLU A 502 19.01 -18.44 -9.86
C GLU A 502 19.18 -17.03 -9.26
N THR A 503 19.97 -16.17 -9.92
CA THR A 503 20.19 -14.78 -9.49
C THR A 503 18.92 -13.94 -9.57
N TRP A 504 18.78 -12.98 -8.65
CA TRP A 504 17.67 -12.04 -8.62
C TRP A 504 18.14 -10.60 -8.69
N HIS A 505 17.35 -9.79 -9.38
CA HIS A 505 17.44 -8.34 -9.34
C HIS A 505 16.28 -7.82 -8.49
N VAL A 506 16.59 -7.09 -7.41
CA VAL A 506 15.62 -6.68 -6.39
C VAL A 506 15.71 -5.17 -6.17
N GLN A 507 14.56 -4.50 -6.10
CA GLN A 507 14.47 -3.08 -5.77
C GLN A 507 13.52 -2.89 -4.60
N VAL A 508 13.93 -2.08 -3.62
CA VAL A 508 13.11 -1.77 -2.43
C VAL A 508 12.31 -0.48 -2.68
N PHE A 509 11.04 -0.50 -2.28
CA PHE A 509 10.11 0.61 -2.44
C PHE A 509 9.45 0.95 -1.11
N ARG A 510 9.04 2.21 -0.94
CA ARG A 510 8.39 2.69 0.28
C ARG A 510 7.23 3.63 0.02
N SER A 511 6.36 3.69 1.00
CA SER A 511 5.44 4.81 1.24
C SER A 511 5.85 5.39 2.58
N ILE A 512 6.55 6.53 2.60
CA ILE A 512 7.04 7.14 3.84
C ILE A 512 7.31 8.62 3.65
N ASP A 513 7.34 9.39 4.73
CA ASP A 513 7.58 10.83 4.67
C ASP A 513 8.67 11.30 5.64
N SER A 514 9.12 12.55 5.47
CA SER A 514 10.17 13.16 6.31
C SER A 514 9.81 13.29 7.80
N ASN A 515 8.55 13.04 8.19
CA ASN A 515 8.14 12.98 9.59
C ASN A 515 8.44 11.61 10.22
N SER A 516 8.71 10.58 9.42
CA SER A 516 8.98 9.22 9.90
C SER A 516 10.41 8.75 9.69
N VAL A 517 11.23 9.51 8.97
CA VAL A 517 12.66 9.20 8.77
C VAL A 517 13.59 10.36 9.12
N LYS A 518 14.83 10.02 9.46
CA LYS A 518 15.99 10.92 9.46
C LYS A 518 16.85 10.56 8.25
N GLY A 519 17.35 11.55 7.52
CA GLY A 519 18.17 11.33 6.31
C GLY A 519 17.65 12.08 5.09
N PHE A 520 16.33 12.34 5.04
CA PHE A 520 15.76 13.22 4.04
C PHE A 520 16.31 14.66 4.20
N PRO A 521 16.49 15.39 3.08
CA PRO A 521 17.13 16.71 3.11
C PRO A 521 16.23 17.73 3.81
N ASP A 522 16.86 18.68 4.50
CA ASP A 522 16.14 19.78 5.14
C ASP A 522 15.72 20.86 4.10
N ASP A 523 16.51 21.05 3.03
CA ASP A 523 16.14 21.91 1.89
C ASP A 523 15.33 21.09 0.86
N PRO A 524 14.06 21.44 0.61
CA PRO A 524 13.24 20.77 -0.40
C PRO A 524 13.83 20.78 -1.82
N LYS A 525 14.75 21.68 -2.15
CA LYS A 525 15.43 21.70 -3.45
C LYS A 525 16.31 20.47 -3.68
N ASP A 526 16.82 19.88 -2.60
CA ASP A 526 17.64 18.67 -2.67
C ASP A 526 16.80 17.39 -2.73
N ALA A 527 15.48 17.47 -2.51
CA ALA A 527 14.56 16.34 -2.58
C ALA A 527 14.59 15.60 -3.93
N ILE A 528 14.77 16.37 -5.02
CA ILE A 528 14.82 15.85 -6.39
C ILE A 528 16.04 14.91 -6.57
N LYS A 529 17.17 15.20 -5.92
CA LYS A 529 18.39 14.37 -6.00
C LYS A 529 18.18 12.98 -5.37
N MET A 530 17.17 12.84 -4.50
CA MET A 530 16.80 11.60 -3.84
C MET A 530 15.47 11.02 -4.37
N ASN A 531 14.97 11.56 -5.50
CA ASN A 531 13.70 11.16 -6.11
C ASN A 531 12.47 11.27 -5.17
N LEU A 532 12.48 12.26 -4.28
CA LEU A 532 11.38 12.51 -3.35
C LEU A 532 10.40 13.54 -3.92
N VAL A 533 9.11 13.35 -3.60
CA VAL A 533 8.02 14.26 -3.98
C VAL A 533 7.78 15.29 -2.87
N CYS A 534 7.44 16.52 -3.24
CA CYS A 534 7.12 17.58 -2.30
C CYS A 534 5.65 17.55 -1.88
N GLY A 535 5.38 17.39 -0.58
CA GLY A 535 4.07 17.63 0.03
C GLY A 535 3.97 19.02 0.68
N LYS A 536 2.87 19.29 1.41
CA LYS A 536 2.76 20.50 2.24
C LYS A 536 3.70 20.39 3.43
N ASN A 537 4.84 21.08 3.38
CA ASN A 537 5.86 21.09 4.45
C ASN A 537 6.44 19.71 4.79
N VAL A 538 6.44 18.79 3.83
CA VAL A 538 6.89 17.40 4.02
C VAL A 538 7.49 16.87 2.71
N LEU A 539 8.52 16.03 2.80
CA LEU A 539 9.05 15.28 1.66
C LEU A 539 8.53 13.84 1.71
N ILE A 540 8.18 13.28 0.56
CA ILE A 540 7.41 12.06 0.44
C ILE A 540 8.15 11.10 -0.49
N ASP A 541 8.35 9.87 -0.04
CA ASP A 541 8.65 8.72 -0.89
C ASP A 541 7.32 7.96 -1.11
N MET A 542 6.93 7.84 -2.37
CA MET A 542 5.73 7.13 -2.81
C MET A 542 6.08 6.08 -3.88
N SER A 543 7.30 5.54 -3.81
CA SER A 543 7.86 4.62 -4.80
C SER A 543 7.09 3.31 -4.91
N ILE A 544 6.32 2.89 -3.90
CA ILE A 544 5.43 1.72 -4.01
C ILE A 544 4.35 1.96 -5.08
N HIS A 545 3.64 3.09 -5.02
CA HIS A 545 2.63 3.43 -6.02
C HIS A 545 3.24 3.49 -7.42
N THR A 546 4.41 4.13 -7.55
CA THR A 546 5.19 4.17 -8.79
C THR A 546 5.54 2.78 -9.31
N ALA A 547 5.99 1.87 -8.44
CA ALA A 547 6.35 0.50 -8.82
C ALA A 547 5.15 -0.29 -9.33
N TYR A 548 4.00 -0.23 -8.63
CA TYR A 548 2.76 -0.86 -9.09
C TYR A 548 2.34 -0.33 -10.46
N VAL A 549 2.31 0.99 -10.65
CA VAL A 549 1.92 1.60 -11.94
C VAL A 549 2.86 1.18 -13.06
N ASN A 550 4.18 1.17 -12.84
CA ASN A 550 5.14 0.73 -13.84
C ASN A 550 4.96 -0.75 -14.18
N ALA A 551 4.76 -1.60 -13.18
CA ALA A 551 4.57 -3.03 -13.39
C ALA A 551 3.29 -3.33 -14.19
N ILE A 552 2.17 -2.67 -13.85
CA ILE A 552 0.90 -2.80 -14.59
C ILE A 552 1.05 -2.32 -16.04
N ARG A 553 1.72 -1.18 -16.24
CA ARG A 553 1.96 -0.64 -17.59
C ARG A 553 2.86 -1.53 -18.43
N ALA A 554 3.81 -2.22 -17.82
CA ALA A 554 4.71 -3.12 -18.50
C ALA A 554 4.09 -4.49 -18.82
N ALA A 555 3.01 -4.87 -18.11
CA ALA A 555 2.34 -6.16 -18.28
C ALA A 555 1.87 -6.42 -19.73
N GLN A 556 2.13 -7.63 -20.22
CA GLN A 556 1.87 -8.07 -21.59
C GLN A 556 0.83 -9.18 -21.70
N ARG A 557 0.78 -10.10 -20.74
CA ARG A 557 -0.03 -11.33 -20.77
C ARG A 557 -1.08 -11.34 -19.67
N PHE A 558 -0.67 -11.20 -18.41
CA PHE A 558 -1.60 -11.20 -17.29
C PHE A 558 -1.06 -10.51 -16.03
N ILE A 559 -1.98 -10.17 -15.14
CA ILE A 559 -1.69 -9.71 -13.79
C ILE A 559 -2.42 -10.62 -12.79
N TYR A 560 -1.74 -11.02 -11.74
CA TYR A 560 -2.31 -11.72 -10.59
C TYR A 560 -2.04 -10.92 -9.33
N ILE A 561 -3.08 -10.51 -8.62
CA ILE A 561 -2.99 -9.68 -7.41
C ILE A 561 -3.67 -10.42 -6.26
N GLU A 562 -3.00 -10.43 -5.11
CA GLU A 562 -3.62 -10.76 -3.84
C GLU A 562 -3.47 -9.54 -2.91
N ASN A 563 -4.58 -8.99 -2.45
CA ASN A 563 -4.55 -7.80 -1.61
C ASN A 563 -5.68 -7.76 -0.58
N GLN A 564 -5.38 -7.30 0.64
CA GLN A 564 -6.38 -7.09 1.68
C GLN A 564 -7.45 -6.04 1.30
N TYR A 565 -7.06 -5.03 0.51
CA TYR A 565 -7.98 -4.00 0.04
C TYR A 565 -7.83 -3.80 -1.46
N PHE A 566 -8.93 -3.46 -2.13
CA PHE A 566 -8.88 -3.07 -3.53
C PHE A 566 -9.83 -1.90 -3.79
N LEU A 567 -9.34 -0.68 -3.57
CA LEU A 567 -10.08 0.55 -3.83
C LEU A 567 -9.16 1.69 -4.27
N GLY A 568 -9.65 2.53 -5.17
CA GLY A 568 -8.85 3.63 -5.71
C GLY A 568 -9.42 4.25 -6.96
N SER A 569 -8.68 5.23 -7.49
CA SER A 569 -9.04 6.01 -8.68
C SER A 569 -10.42 6.68 -8.58
N SER A 570 -10.74 7.19 -7.38
CA SER A 570 -12.06 7.77 -7.07
C SER A 570 -12.47 8.91 -8.00
N TYR A 571 -11.52 9.67 -8.54
CA TYR A 571 -11.77 10.72 -9.53
C TYR A 571 -12.54 10.25 -10.77
N ASN A 572 -12.62 8.94 -11.02
CA ASN A 572 -13.34 8.35 -12.14
C ASN A 572 -14.51 7.44 -11.72
N TRP A 573 -14.93 7.47 -10.45
CA TRP A 573 -16.16 6.81 -10.02
C TRP A 573 -17.40 7.53 -10.55
N ASP A 574 -18.55 6.86 -10.54
CA ASP A 574 -19.84 7.43 -10.95
C ASP A 574 -20.37 8.53 -10.00
N SER A 575 -19.79 8.61 -8.80
CA SER A 575 -20.18 9.48 -7.68
C SER A 575 -19.04 9.52 -6.66
N HIS A 576 -19.06 10.50 -5.76
CA HIS A 576 -18.00 10.70 -4.76
C HIS A 576 -16.60 10.84 -5.40
N THR A 577 -16.56 11.47 -6.57
CA THR A 577 -15.31 11.68 -7.31
C THR A 577 -14.35 12.61 -6.58
N ASP A 578 -14.82 13.30 -5.54
CA ASP A 578 -14.09 14.26 -4.73
C ASP A 578 -13.48 13.67 -3.44
N LEU A 579 -13.60 12.36 -3.23
CA LEU A 579 -13.20 11.68 -2.00
C LEU A 579 -11.68 11.64 -1.78
N GLY A 580 -10.88 11.63 -2.87
CA GLY A 580 -9.43 11.74 -2.79
C GLY A 580 -8.68 10.41 -2.65
N ALA A 581 -9.31 9.27 -2.96
CA ALA A 581 -8.61 8.02 -3.22
C ALA A 581 -8.01 8.06 -4.64
N ASN A 582 -6.93 8.82 -4.80
CA ASN A 582 -6.35 9.19 -6.10
C ASN A 582 -5.30 8.20 -6.64
N ASN A 583 -5.00 7.11 -5.92
CA ASN A 583 -4.09 6.08 -6.42
C ASN A 583 -4.57 5.53 -7.79
N LEU A 584 -3.62 5.29 -8.68
CA LEU A 584 -3.88 4.96 -10.09
C LEU A 584 -4.09 3.46 -10.36
N ILE A 585 -3.91 2.60 -9.37
CA ILE A 585 -3.77 1.14 -9.59
C ILE A 585 -5.01 0.54 -10.28
N PRO A 586 -6.24 0.75 -9.78
CA PRO A 586 -7.43 0.22 -10.44
C PRO A 586 -7.62 0.74 -11.87
N MET A 587 -7.39 2.04 -12.08
CA MET A 587 -7.54 2.67 -13.39
C MET A 587 -6.50 2.17 -14.40
N GLU A 588 -5.24 2.00 -13.98
CA GLU A 588 -4.17 1.46 -14.85
C GLU A 588 -4.46 0.02 -15.26
N ILE A 589 -5.02 -0.82 -14.38
CA ILE A 589 -5.43 -2.19 -14.74
C ILE A 589 -6.56 -2.16 -15.77
N ALA A 590 -7.61 -1.37 -15.52
CA ALA A 590 -8.75 -1.26 -16.43
C ALA A 590 -8.34 -0.71 -17.81
N LEU A 591 -7.47 0.31 -17.84
CA LEU A 591 -6.95 0.87 -19.09
C LEU A 591 -5.98 -0.07 -19.79
N LYS A 592 -5.15 -0.85 -19.07
CA LYS A 592 -4.31 -1.89 -19.65
C LYS A 592 -5.17 -2.93 -20.37
N ILE A 593 -6.22 -3.43 -19.72
CA ILE A 593 -7.17 -4.37 -20.34
C ILE A 593 -7.84 -3.73 -21.55
N ALA A 594 -8.39 -2.52 -21.41
CA ALA A 594 -9.05 -1.80 -22.50
C ALA A 594 -8.13 -1.59 -23.71
N ASN A 595 -6.85 -1.26 -23.48
CA ASN A 595 -5.88 -1.09 -24.55
C ASN A 595 -5.55 -2.42 -25.24
N LYS A 596 -5.43 -3.53 -24.49
CA LYS A 596 -5.22 -4.87 -25.07
C LYS A 596 -6.43 -5.32 -25.89
N ILE A 597 -7.65 -5.04 -25.43
CA ILE A 597 -8.89 -5.25 -26.21
C ILE A 597 -8.86 -4.44 -27.52
N ARG A 598 -8.52 -3.15 -27.46
CA ARG A 598 -8.41 -2.28 -28.65
C ARG A 598 -7.34 -2.76 -29.64
N SER A 599 -6.26 -3.36 -29.15
CA SER A 599 -5.21 -3.98 -29.97
C SER A 599 -5.54 -5.41 -30.42
N ASN A 600 -6.70 -5.97 -30.02
CA ASN A 600 -7.06 -7.37 -30.24
C ASN A 600 -5.99 -8.36 -29.73
N GLU A 601 -5.35 -8.02 -28.61
CA GLU A 601 -4.37 -8.84 -27.91
C GLU A 601 -5.00 -9.46 -26.66
N ARG A 602 -4.64 -10.71 -26.38
CA ARG A 602 -5.16 -11.38 -25.19
C ARG A 602 -4.48 -10.86 -23.93
N PHE A 603 -5.27 -10.54 -22.92
CA PHE A 603 -4.80 -10.12 -21.61
C PHE A 603 -5.85 -10.44 -20.54
N CYS A 604 -5.44 -10.67 -19.30
CA CYS A 604 -6.37 -10.74 -18.19
C CYS A 604 -5.78 -10.31 -16.84
N ALA A 605 -6.64 -10.01 -15.88
CA ALA A 605 -6.27 -9.73 -14.51
C ALA A 605 -7.11 -10.58 -13.54
N TYR A 606 -6.43 -11.22 -12.60
CA TYR A 606 -6.99 -11.98 -11.49
C TYR A 606 -6.76 -11.19 -10.20
N ILE A 607 -7.82 -10.85 -9.48
CA ILE A 607 -7.75 -10.07 -8.24
C ILE A 607 -8.36 -10.89 -7.11
N LEU A 608 -7.54 -11.28 -6.15
CA LEU A 608 -7.95 -11.96 -4.93
C LEU A 608 -7.99 -10.94 -3.78
N ILE A 609 -9.14 -10.84 -3.15
CA ILE A 609 -9.42 -9.94 -2.01
C ILE A 609 -10.15 -10.72 -0.92
N PRO A 610 -10.08 -10.32 0.36
CA PRO A 610 -10.83 -11.02 1.40
C PRO A 610 -12.34 -10.88 1.12
N MET A 611 -13.14 -11.85 1.59
CA MET A 611 -14.59 -11.81 1.36
C MET A 611 -15.18 -10.50 1.91
N TRP A 612 -14.70 -10.08 3.07
CA TRP A 612 -14.82 -8.74 3.64
C TRP A 612 -13.52 -8.34 4.37
N PRO A 613 -13.24 -7.05 4.55
CA PRO A 613 -12.14 -6.62 5.42
C PRO A 613 -12.38 -7.05 6.88
N GLU A 614 -11.32 -7.43 7.59
CA GLU A 614 -11.39 -7.94 8.97
C GLU A 614 -12.18 -7.01 9.91
N GLY A 615 -13.07 -7.61 10.69
CA GLY A 615 -13.95 -6.94 11.63
C GLY A 615 -15.42 -7.35 11.47
N VAL A 616 -16.30 -6.71 12.25
CA VAL A 616 -17.73 -6.99 12.22
C VAL A 616 -18.33 -6.48 10.90
N THR A 617 -18.87 -7.38 10.07
CA THR A 617 -19.33 -7.10 8.70
C THR A 617 -20.44 -6.05 8.62
N THR A 618 -21.30 -5.95 9.65
CA THR A 618 -22.38 -4.97 9.72
C THR A 618 -21.94 -3.60 10.24
N SER A 619 -20.67 -3.44 10.64
CA SER A 619 -20.16 -2.18 11.16
C SER A 619 -20.03 -1.13 10.05
N ASN A 620 -20.21 0.14 10.42
CA ASN A 620 -20.15 1.25 9.46
C ASN A 620 -18.80 1.36 8.72
N PRO A 621 -17.61 1.16 9.35
CA PRO A 621 -16.34 1.22 8.62
C PRO A 621 -16.24 0.13 7.54
N ILE A 622 -16.57 -1.12 7.88
CA ILE A 622 -16.49 -2.26 6.95
C ILE A 622 -17.47 -2.10 5.80
N GLN A 623 -18.72 -1.73 6.10
CA GLN A 623 -19.73 -1.46 5.07
C GLN A 623 -19.33 -0.33 4.12
N ARG A 624 -18.58 0.66 4.60
CA ARG A 624 -18.11 1.78 3.78
C ARG A 624 -16.93 1.39 2.88
N ILE A 625 -16.00 0.59 3.40
CA ILE A 625 -14.89 0.05 2.60
C ILE A 625 -15.44 -0.81 1.46
N LEU A 626 -16.41 -1.69 1.74
CA LEU A 626 -17.08 -2.51 0.72
C LEU A 626 -17.79 -1.66 -0.33
N PHE A 627 -18.40 -0.54 0.08
CA PHE A 627 -19.02 0.42 -0.84
C PHE A 627 -17.98 1.05 -1.79
N TRP A 628 -16.82 1.45 -1.28
CA TRP A 628 -15.73 1.98 -2.10
C TRP A 628 -15.14 0.94 -3.05
N GLN A 629 -14.96 -0.29 -2.58
CA GLN A 629 -14.54 -1.41 -3.41
C GLN A 629 -15.54 -1.65 -4.55
N HIS A 630 -16.84 -1.66 -4.27
CA HIS A 630 -17.88 -1.77 -5.28
C HIS A 630 -17.80 -0.63 -6.32
N LYS A 631 -17.61 0.63 -5.90
CA LYS A 631 -17.42 1.77 -6.81
C LYS A 631 -16.19 1.59 -7.71
N THR A 632 -15.09 1.10 -7.15
CA THR A 632 -13.89 0.77 -7.92
C THR A 632 -14.16 -0.35 -8.93
N MET A 633 -14.80 -1.45 -8.53
CA MET A 633 -15.14 -2.56 -9.43
C MET A 633 -16.04 -2.09 -10.58
N GLN A 634 -17.08 -1.32 -10.27
CA GLN A 634 -18.03 -0.80 -11.26
C GLN A 634 -17.31 0.08 -12.29
N MET A 635 -16.44 0.99 -11.84
CA MET A 635 -15.63 1.82 -12.74
C MET A 635 -14.77 0.97 -13.68
N MET A 636 -14.09 -0.06 -13.17
CA MET A 636 -13.21 -0.90 -13.99
C MET A 636 -14.00 -1.66 -15.05
N TYR A 637 -15.11 -2.29 -14.67
CA TYR A 637 -15.94 -3.04 -15.62
C TYR A 637 -16.61 -2.14 -16.67
N ASP A 638 -17.02 -0.92 -16.31
CA ASP A 638 -17.55 0.05 -17.28
C ASP A 638 -16.50 0.43 -18.35
N ILE A 639 -15.23 0.60 -17.95
CA ILE A 639 -14.12 0.89 -18.89
C ILE A 639 -13.89 -0.29 -19.84
N ILE A 640 -13.89 -1.51 -19.32
CA ILE A 640 -13.67 -2.74 -20.11
C ILE A 640 -14.83 -2.96 -21.08
N TYR A 641 -16.07 -2.85 -20.61
CA TYR A 641 -17.25 -2.99 -21.46
C TYR A 641 -17.27 -1.94 -22.57
N LYS A 642 -16.93 -0.69 -22.26
CA LYS A 642 -16.79 0.37 -23.27
C LYS A 642 -15.78 -0.01 -24.36
N ALA A 643 -14.63 -0.59 -23.99
CA ALA A 643 -13.64 -1.03 -24.97
C ALA A 643 -14.13 -2.20 -25.84
N LEU A 644 -14.93 -3.12 -25.28
CA LEU A 644 -15.57 -4.19 -26.05
C LEU A 644 -16.53 -3.62 -27.09
N VAL A 645 -17.39 -2.68 -26.71
CA VAL A 645 -18.34 -2.01 -27.62
C VAL A 645 -17.60 -1.19 -28.69
N GLU A 646 -16.55 -0.45 -28.32
CA GLU A 646 -15.72 0.32 -29.26
C GLU A 646 -15.08 -0.57 -30.35
N THR A 647 -14.86 -1.85 -30.06
CA THR A 647 -14.21 -2.82 -30.96
C THR A 647 -15.19 -3.81 -31.60
N GLY A 648 -16.48 -3.75 -31.27
CA GLY A 648 -17.50 -4.70 -31.76
C GLY A 648 -17.35 -6.12 -31.22
N LEU A 649 -16.73 -6.28 -30.05
CA LEU A 649 -16.41 -7.57 -29.42
C LEU A 649 -17.37 -7.98 -28.30
N GLU A 650 -18.35 -7.15 -27.94
CA GLU A 650 -19.30 -7.34 -26.84
C GLU A 650 -20.21 -8.58 -27.00
N ASN A 651 -20.43 -9.02 -28.24
CA ASN A 651 -21.20 -10.24 -28.52
C ASN A 651 -20.35 -11.51 -28.40
N ARG A 652 -19.02 -11.40 -28.52
CA ARG A 652 -18.06 -12.51 -28.49
C ARG A 652 -17.48 -12.75 -27.10
N TYR A 653 -17.18 -11.67 -26.39
CA TYR A 653 -16.58 -11.71 -25.06
C TYR A 653 -17.43 -10.94 -24.05
N GLU A 654 -17.22 -11.24 -22.78
CA GLU A 654 -17.79 -10.50 -21.66
C GLU A 654 -16.67 -9.90 -20.79
N PRO A 655 -16.95 -8.89 -19.95
CA PRO A 655 -15.90 -8.25 -19.13
C PRO A 655 -15.15 -9.24 -18.22
N GLN A 656 -15.84 -10.28 -17.73
CA GLN A 656 -15.23 -11.35 -16.90
C GLN A 656 -14.35 -12.32 -17.70
N ASP A 657 -14.30 -12.23 -19.04
CA ASP A 657 -13.24 -12.90 -19.80
C ASP A 657 -11.88 -12.17 -19.61
N PHE A 658 -11.85 -10.94 -19.07
CA PHE A 658 -10.62 -10.14 -18.92
C PHE A 658 -10.30 -9.76 -17.47
N LEU A 659 -11.30 -9.52 -16.62
CA LEU A 659 -11.11 -9.11 -15.24
C LEU A 659 -11.95 -9.99 -14.31
N ASN A 660 -11.31 -10.63 -13.34
CA ASN A 660 -12.01 -11.47 -12.37
C ASN A 660 -11.61 -11.12 -10.93
N PHE A 661 -12.61 -11.09 -10.06
CA PHE A 661 -12.44 -10.93 -8.62
C PHE A 661 -12.81 -12.22 -7.91
N PHE A 662 -11.98 -12.62 -6.96
CA PHE A 662 -12.15 -13.82 -6.15
C PHE A 662 -11.93 -13.50 -4.67
N CYS A 663 -12.43 -14.36 -3.80
CA CYS A 663 -12.04 -14.41 -2.39
C CYS A 663 -11.71 -15.85 -2.00
N LEU A 664 -11.24 -16.06 -0.78
CA LEU A 664 -10.97 -17.40 -0.25
C LEU A 664 -11.96 -17.78 0.86
N GLY A 665 -12.28 -19.06 0.96
CA GLY A 665 -13.09 -19.60 2.03
C GLY A 665 -12.90 -21.10 2.19
N ASN A 666 -13.18 -21.60 3.38
CA ASN A 666 -13.08 -23.01 3.70
C ASN A 666 -14.38 -23.53 4.33
N ARG A 667 -14.57 -24.84 4.29
CA ARG A 667 -15.68 -25.55 4.92
C ARG A 667 -15.26 -26.97 5.28
N GLU A 668 -15.46 -27.33 6.54
CA GLU A 668 -14.97 -28.60 7.12
C GLU A 668 -16.12 -29.46 7.62
N VAL A 669 -16.13 -30.74 7.29
CA VAL A 669 -17.02 -31.69 7.97
C VAL A 669 -16.61 -31.86 9.44
N GLU A 670 -17.55 -32.30 10.26
CA GLU A 670 -17.31 -32.57 11.67
C GLU A 670 -16.72 -33.98 11.83
N ASP A 671 -15.56 -34.11 12.49
CA ASP A 671 -14.85 -35.40 12.61
C ASP A 671 -15.48 -36.33 13.67
N SER A 672 -16.37 -35.84 14.55
CA SER A 672 -17.08 -36.67 15.55
C SER A 672 -18.38 -36.02 16.06
N LEU A 673 -19.36 -36.85 16.44
CA LEU A 673 -20.72 -36.46 16.87
C LEU A 673 -20.71 -35.66 18.19
N VAL A 674 -20.43 -34.36 18.16
CA VAL A 674 -20.67 -33.49 19.32
C VAL A 674 -22.16 -33.18 19.39
N VAL A 675 -22.74 -33.29 20.59
CA VAL A 675 -24.18 -33.04 20.83
C VAL A 675 -24.51 -31.60 20.44
N ARG A 676 -25.37 -31.44 19.43
CA ARG A 676 -25.89 -30.13 19.01
C ARG A 676 -26.58 -29.47 20.18
N ASP A 677 -26.08 -28.34 20.64
CA ASP A 677 -26.83 -27.49 21.56
C ASP A 677 -28.07 -26.99 20.83
N ALA A 678 -29.24 -27.49 21.23
CA ALA A 678 -30.51 -27.35 20.54
C ALA A 678 -31.19 -25.97 20.76
N THR A 679 -30.41 -24.91 20.97
CA THR A 679 -30.95 -23.55 21.04
C THR A 679 -30.73 -22.85 19.70
N ALA A 680 -31.84 -22.57 18.99
CA ALA A 680 -31.84 -21.89 17.71
C ALA A 680 -31.49 -20.40 17.89
N SER A 681 -30.21 -20.10 18.10
CA SER A 681 -29.68 -18.74 18.03
C SER A 681 -29.36 -18.40 16.58
N ASN A 682 -29.86 -17.27 16.08
CA ASN A 682 -29.53 -16.72 14.76
C ASN A 682 -28.30 -15.79 14.81
N THR A 683 -27.39 -15.99 15.76
CA THR A 683 -26.16 -15.20 15.86
C THR A 683 -25.13 -15.65 14.82
N PRO A 684 -24.24 -14.75 14.36
CA PRO A 684 -23.14 -15.12 13.45
C PRO A 684 -22.32 -16.33 13.91
N GLN A 685 -22.03 -16.41 15.21
CA GLN A 685 -21.30 -17.53 15.81
C GLN A 685 -22.06 -18.86 15.65
N ALA A 686 -23.35 -18.87 15.96
CA ALA A 686 -24.17 -20.09 15.89
C ALA A 686 -24.32 -20.56 14.45
N LEU A 687 -24.49 -19.63 13.50
CA LEU A 687 -24.59 -19.94 12.08
C LEU A 687 -23.28 -20.45 11.49
N ALA A 688 -22.14 -19.78 11.77
CA ALA A 688 -20.83 -20.20 11.28
C ALA A 688 -20.41 -21.58 11.83
N LYS A 689 -20.72 -21.87 13.09
CA LYS A 689 -20.55 -23.22 13.68
C LYS A 689 -21.43 -24.25 13.01
N LYS A 690 -22.73 -23.97 12.88
CA LYS A 690 -23.72 -24.88 12.29
C LYS A 690 -23.38 -25.22 10.84
N ASN A 691 -23.04 -24.20 10.05
CA ASN A 691 -22.77 -24.33 8.63
C ASN A 691 -21.31 -24.68 8.32
N ARG A 692 -20.46 -24.70 9.36
CA ARG A 692 -19.08 -25.21 9.35
C ARG A 692 -18.16 -24.52 8.33
N ARG A 693 -18.39 -23.24 8.08
CA ARG A 693 -17.68 -22.45 7.07
C ARG A 693 -17.25 -21.09 7.61
N PHE A 694 -16.18 -20.57 7.06
CA PHE A 694 -15.75 -19.18 7.26
C PHE A 694 -14.87 -18.75 6.08
N MET A 695 -14.62 -17.44 5.92
CA MET A 695 -13.67 -16.98 4.92
C MET A 695 -12.24 -17.35 5.35
N ILE A 696 -11.35 -17.55 4.39
CA ILE A 696 -9.91 -17.49 4.62
C ILE A 696 -9.53 -16.04 4.37
N TYR A 697 -8.95 -15.40 5.37
CA TYR A 697 -8.68 -13.98 5.29
C TYR A 697 -7.43 -13.71 4.44
N ILE A 698 -7.62 -13.05 3.31
CA ILE A 698 -6.53 -12.61 2.45
C ILE A 698 -5.93 -11.35 3.05
N HIS A 699 -4.84 -11.51 3.78
CA HIS A 699 -4.02 -10.40 4.27
C HIS A 699 -2.82 -10.13 3.35
N SER A 700 -2.63 -10.91 2.29
CA SER A 700 -1.63 -10.67 1.24
C SER A 700 -1.54 -9.21 0.79
N LYS A 701 -0.34 -8.78 0.39
CA LYS A 701 -0.12 -7.55 -0.40
C LYS A 701 0.91 -7.79 -1.47
N GLY A 702 0.51 -8.47 -2.55
CA GLY A 702 1.39 -8.83 -3.64
C GLY A 702 0.78 -8.75 -5.03
N MET A 703 1.66 -8.68 -6.03
CA MET A 703 1.31 -8.70 -7.44
C MET A 703 2.35 -9.49 -8.23
N ILE A 704 1.90 -10.39 -9.09
CA ILE A 704 2.70 -11.11 -10.07
C ILE A 704 2.31 -10.62 -11.46
N VAL A 705 3.32 -10.34 -12.29
CA VAL A 705 3.15 -9.88 -13.67
C VAL A 705 3.86 -10.85 -14.59
N ASP A 706 3.10 -11.40 -15.54
CA ASP A 706 3.58 -12.23 -16.66
C ASP A 706 4.45 -13.45 -16.28
N ASP A 707 4.35 -13.92 -15.03
CA ASP A 707 5.23 -14.96 -14.43
C ASP A 707 6.74 -14.59 -14.42
N GLU A 708 7.10 -13.31 -14.59
CA GLU A 708 8.50 -12.84 -14.60
C GLU A 708 8.85 -11.86 -13.48
N TYR A 709 7.86 -11.10 -12.98
CA TYR A 709 8.08 -10.05 -11.98
C TYR A 709 7.09 -10.20 -10.83
N VAL A 710 7.58 -9.94 -9.61
CA VAL A 710 6.78 -10.01 -8.39
C VAL A 710 7.00 -8.76 -7.54
N ILE A 711 5.93 -8.24 -6.95
CA ILE A 711 5.95 -7.25 -5.86
C ILE A 711 5.36 -7.91 -4.61
N ILE A 712 6.06 -7.82 -3.48
CA ILE A 712 5.58 -8.26 -2.16
C ILE A 712 5.92 -7.20 -1.13
N GLY A 713 4.99 -6.91 -0.22
CA GLY A 713 5.23 -5.95 0.85
C GLY A 713 4.10 -5.85 1.85
N SER A 714 3.98 -4.65 2.42
CA SER A 714 2.97 -4.30 3.44
C SER A 714 1.83 -3.43 2.90
N ALA A 715 2.00 -2.86 1.70
CA ALA A 715 1.11 -1.85 1.14
C ALA A 715 -0.16 -2.43 0.49
N ASN A 716 -1.30 -2.01 1.02
CA ASN A 716 -2.60 -2.35 0.48
C ASN A 716 -2.95 -1.52 -0.77
N ILE A 717 -3.83 -2.00 -1.64
CA ILE A 717 -4.37 -1.20 -2.76
C ILE A 717 -5.50 -0.32 -2.23
N ASN A 718 -5.10 0.74 -1.53
CA ASN A 718 -5.94 1.83 -1.04
C ASN A 718 -5.11 3.12 -0.96
N GLN A 719 -5.73 4.26 -0.68
CA GLN A 719 -5.01 5.54 -0.57
C GLN A 719 -4.11 5.59 0.68
N ARG A 720 -4.54 4.96 1.78
CA ARG A 720 -3.77 4.83 3.03
C ARG A 720 -2.35 4.31 2.81
N SER A 721 -2.18 3.26 2.02
CA SER A 721 -0.86 2.67 1.76
C SER A 721 -0.14 3.30 0.57
N MET A 722 -0.86 3.85 -0.42
CA MET A 722 -0.26 4.32 -1.69
C MET A 722 0.16 5.81 -1.68
N GLU A 723 -0.32 6.64 -0.75
CA GLU A 723 -0.06 8.09 -0.76
C GLU A 723 1.34 8.50 -0.24
N GLY A 724 1.99 7.66 0.57
CA GLY A 724 3.28 7.99 1.21
C GLY A 724 3.21 8.87 2.46
N THR A 725 2.16 9.68 2.63
CA THR A 725 1.97 10.55 3.81
C THR A 725 0.99 10.03 4.86
N ARG A 726 0.30 8.92 4.58
CA ARG A 726 -0.64 8.29 5.51
C ARG A 726 0.08 7.22 6.33
N ASP A 727 -0.12 5.95 6.02
CA ASP A 727 0.60 4.86 6.68
C ASP A 727 2.00 4.73 6.08
N THR A 728 2.97 4.31 6.91
CA THR A 728 4.29 3.98 6.37
C THR A 728 4.32 2.53 5.93
N GLU A 729 4.71 2.28 4.68
CA GLU A 729 4.77 0.96 4.08
C GLU A 729 6.16 0.69 3.49
N ILE A 730 6.44 -0.59 3.25
CA ILE A 730 7.62 -1.10 2.56
C ILE A 730 7.20 -2.26 1.65
N ALA A 731 7.80 -2.32 0.47
CA ALA A 731 7.66 -3.42 -0.45
C ALA A 731 8.99 -3.64 -1.16
N MET A 732 9.12 -4.80 -1.80
CA MET A 732 10.16 -5.05 -2.78
C MET A 732 9.50 -5.41 -4.11
N GLY A 733 10.20 -5.17 -5.21
CA GLY A 733 9.89 -5.76 -6.50
C GLY A 733 11.11 -6.44 -7.09
N ALA A 734 10.91 -7.60 -7.70
CA ALA A 734 11.99 -8.47 -8.10
C ALA A 734 11.68 -9.28 -9.38
N TYR A 735 12.74 -9.61 -10.12
CA TYR A 735 12.71 -10.55 -11.24
C TYR A 735 14.02 -11.34 -11.33
N GLN A 736 13.96 -12.48 -12.02
CA GLN A 736 15.15 -13.23 -12.42
C GLN A 736 15.54 -12.83 -13.85
N PRO A 737 16.74 -12.26 -14.10
CA PRO A 737 17.12 -11.73 -15.41
C PRO A 737 17.14 -12.81 -16.51
N ASP A 738 17.45 -14.06 -16.16
CA ASP A 738 17.46 -15.17 -17.12
C ASP A 738 16.06 -15.75 -17.39
N HIS A 739 15.05 -15.39 -16.59
CA HIS A 739 13.66 -15.87 -16.73
C HIS A 739 12.71 -14.71 -16.98
N THR A 740 12.95 -13.94 -18.04
CA THR A 740 12.04 -12.90 -18.55
C THR A 740 11.49 -13.29 -19.92
N CYS A 741 10.36 -12.71 -20.32
CA CYS A 741 9.81 -12.89 -21.66
C CYS A 741 10.76 -12.40 -22.77
N SER A 742 11.72 -11.54 -22.45
CA SER A 742 12.75 -11.08 -23.40
C SER A 742 13.96 -12.00 -23.51
N SER A 743 14.37 -12.64 -22.41
CA SER A 743 15.53 -13.54 -22.38
C SER A 743 15.19 -14.91 -22.99
N LYS A 744 13.97 -15.39 -22.76
CA LYS A 744 13.47 -16.64 -23.33
C LYS A 744 12.45 -16.30 -24.41
N ARG A 745 12.61 -16.85 -25.63
CA ARG A 745 11.60 -16.75 -26.71
C ARG A 745 10.26 -17.44 -26.37
N TYR A 746 10.08 -17.93 -25.14
CA TYR A 746 8.96 -18.70 -24.61
C TYR A 746 8.64 -18.24 -23.17
N ASN A 747 7.49 -18.65 -22.64
CA ASN A 747 7.01 -18.30 -21.28
C ASN A 747 8.09 -18.49 -20.20
N PRO A 748 8.31 -17.50 -19.31
CA PRO A 748 9.27 -17.62 -18.23
C PRO A 748 8.75 -18.60 -17.17
N HIS A 749 9.41 -19.75 -17.02
CA HIS A 749 9.05 -20.72 -15.97
C HIS A 749 10.11 -20.73 -14.86
N GLY A 750 10.48 -19.55 -14.35
CA GLY A 750 11.37 -19.41 -13.19
C GLY A 750 10.65 -19.61 -11.85
N GLN A 751 11.25 -19.10 -10.79
CA GLN A 751 10.72 -19.13 -9.42
C GLN A 751 9.40 -18.35 -9.29
N VAL A 752 9.21 -17.26 -10.04
CA VAL A 752 7.95 -16.49 -10.04
C VAL A 752 6.78 -17.33 -10.57
N TYR A 753 6.98 -18.04 -11.69
CA TYR A 753 6.03 -19.02 -12.21
C TYR A 753 5.75 -20.14 -11.20
N GLY A 754 6.81 -20.71 -10.60
CA GLY A 754 6.68 -21.76 -9.59
C GLY A 754 5.85 -21.31 -8.40
N TYR A 755 6.10 -20.09 -7.90
CA TYR A 755 5.34 -19.48 -6.82
C TYR A 755 3.87 -19.25 -7.18
N ARG A 756 3.58 -18.72 -8.37
CA ARG A 756 2.20 -18.50 -8.84
C ARG A 756 1.45 -19.81 -9.02
N MET A 757 2.09 -20.84 -9.58
CA MET A 757 1.51 -22.19 -9.67
C MET A 757 1.25 -22.79 -8.28
N SER A 758 2.15 -22.56 -7.33
CA SER A 758 2.01 -23.02 -5.94
C SER A 758 0.81 -22.39 -5.24
N LEU A 759 0.66 -21.06 -5.34
CA LEU A 759 -0.52 -20.34 -4.85
C LEU A 759 -1.80 -20.85 -5.51
N TRP A 760 -1.78 -21.11 -6.82
CA TRP A 760 -2.95 -21.66 -7.50
C TRP A 760 -3.27 -23.08 -7.06
N ALA A 761 -2.26 -23.92 -6.75
CA ALA A 761 -2.49 -25.25 -6.23
C ALA A 761 -3.20 -25.22 -4.88
N GLU A 762 -2.79 -24.31 -3.99
CA GLU A 762 -3.44 -24.04 -2.70
C GLU A 762 -4.88 -23.55 -2.91
N HIS A 763 -5.08 -22.50 -3.72
CA HIS A 763 -6.39 -21.87 -3.86
C HIS A 763 -7.37 -22.75 -4.61
N ILE A 764 -6.93 -23.43 -5.68
CA ILE A 764 -7.82 -24.21 -6.55
C ILE A 764 -7.96 -25.66 -6.04
N GLY A 765 -7.01 -26.15 -5.24
CA GLY A 765 -6.95 -27.54 -4.77
C GLY A 765 -6.34 -28.50 -5.79
N GLY A 766 -5.66 -27.98 -6.82
CA GLY A 766 -5.06 -28.79 -7.88
C GLY A 766 -4.43 -27.95 -9.00
N LEU A 767 -3.80 -28.65 -9.95
CA LEU A 767 -3.12 -28.04 -11.10
C LEU A 767 -3.65 -28.61 -12.42
N GLU A 768 -3.88 -27.74 -13.39
CA GLU A 768 -4.31 -28.10 -14.74
C GLU A 768 -3.38 -27.47 -15.78
N GLU A 769 -3.27 -28.10 -16.96
CA GLU A 769 -2.38 -27.64 -18.03
C GLU A 769 -2.71 -26.21 -18.49
N SER A 770 -3.98 -25.83 -18.49
CA SER A 770 -4.42 -24.47 -18.83
C SER A 770 -3.83 -23.41 -17.89
N PHE A 771 -3.50 -23.75 -16.65
CA PHE A 771 -2.94 -22.80 -15.67
C PHE A 771 -1.52 -22.35 -16.00
N LYS A 772 -0.86 -23.01 -16.95
CA LYS A 772 0.44 -22.57 -17.49
C LYS A 772 0.33 -21.39 -18.46
N GLN A 773 -0.89 -21.07 -18.91
CA GLN A 773 -1.19 -19.93 -19.77
C GLN A 773 -2.32 -19.11 -19.14
N PRO A 774 -2.04 -18.36 -18.05
CA PRO A 774 -3.06 -17.63 -17.32
C PRO A 774 -3.82 -16.62 -18.18
N GLU A 775 -3.20 -16.07 -19.22
CA GLU A 775 -3.83 -15.16 -20.16
C GLU A 775 -4.87 -15.85 -21.06
N SER A 776 -4.80 -17.16 -21.27
CA SER A 776 -5.69 -17.85 -22.23
C SER A 776 -7.16 -17.74 -21.81
N LEU A 777 -8.06 -17.74 -22.81
CA LEU A 777 -9.50 -17.72 -22.54
C LEU A 777 -9.95 -18.97 -21.79
N ASP A 778 -9.38 -20.12 -22.14
CA ASP A 778 -9.67 -21.41 -21.51
C ASP A 778 -9.28 -21.39 -20.04
N CYS A 779 -8.09 -20.88 -19.70
CA CYS A 779 -7.66 -20.73 -18.31
C CYS A 779 -8.60 -19.81 -17.52
N VAL A 780 -8.90 -18.61 -18.03
CA VAL A 780 -9.76 -17.65 -17.33
C VAL A 780 -11.14 -18.25 -17.05
N ARG A 781 -11.76 -18.86 -18.06
CA ARG A 781 -13.09 -19.48 -17.90
C ARG A 781 -13.05 -20.69 -16.98
N ARG A 782 -11.97 -21.48 -17.01
CA ARG A 782 -11.79 -22.64 -16.14
C ARG A 782 -11.65 -22.23 -14.68
N VAL A 783 -10.78 -21.27 -14.37
CA VAL A 783 -10.59 -20.74 -13.01
C VAL A 783 -11.90 -20.14 -12.48
N ARG A 784 -12.62 -19.37 -13.31
CA ARG A 784 -13.93 -18.83 -12.95
C ARG A 784 -14.98 -19.91 -12.71
N SER A 785 -15.03 -20.94 -13.55
CA SER A 785 -15.95 -22.06 -13.37
C SER A 785 -15.67 -22.84 -12.08
N LEU A 786 -14.40 -23.04 -11.73
CA LEU A 786 -14.01 -23.73 -10.49
C LEU A 786 -14.40 -22.89 -9.27
N SER A 787 -14.18 -21.58 -9.32
CA SER A 787 -14.55 -20.71 -8.20
C SER A 787 -16.06 -20.57 -8.00
N GLU A 788 -16.84 -20.68 -9.08
CA GLU A 788 -18.30 -20.75 -9.04
C GLU A 788 -18.81 -22.08 -8.45
N GLN A 789 -18.15 -23.20 -8.74
CA GLN A 789 -18.46 -24.49 -8.14
C GLN A 789 -18.15 -24.48 -6.64
N ASN A 790 -16.98 -23.95 -6.26
CA ASN A 790 -16.59 -23.81 -4.85
C ASN A 790 -17.54 -22.86 -4.11
N TRP A 791 -17.98 -21.74 -4.71
CA TRP A 791 -18.98 -20.87 -4.10
C TRP A 791 -20.31 -21.59 -3.84
N LYS A 792 -20.81 -22.37 -4.83
CA LYS A 792 -22.02 -23.17 -4.66
C LYS A 792 -21.88 -24.19 -3.51
N GLN A 793 -20.73 -24.85 -3.43
CA GLN A 793 -20.43 -25.78 -2.32
C GLN A 793 -20.34 -25.05 -0.97
N TYR A 794 -19.71 -23.88 -0.94
CA TYR A 794 -19.56 -23.04 0.24
C TYR A 794 -20.93 -22.62 0.81
N ILE A 795 -21.88 -22.22 -0.06
CA ILE A 795 -23.20 -21.75 0.37
C ILE A 795 -24.23 -22.85 0.62
N ALA A 796 -24.00 -24.08 0.14
CA ALA A 796 -24.98 -25.18 0.19
C ALA A 796 -25.50 -25.51 1.60
N ASP A 797 -26.73 -25.99 1.70
CA ASP A 797 -27.32 -26.42 2.98
C ASP A 797 -26.58 -27.64 3.57
N GLU A 798 -26.13 -28.56 2.71
CA GLU A 798 -25.33 -29.71 3.11
C GLU A 798 -23.88 -29.31 3.37
N VAL A 799 -23.35 -29.70 4.53
CA VAL A 799 -21.95 -29.50 4.89
C VAL A 799 -21.10 -30.57 4.22
N THR A 800 -20.19 -30.15 3.36
CA THR A 800 -19.22 -31.02 2.68
C THR A 800 -17.82 -30.43 2.80
N GLU A 801 -16.81 -31.29 2.73
CA GLU A 801 -15.41 -30.88 2.80
C GLU A 801 -15.01 -30.14 1.52
N MET A 802 -14.47 -28.93 1.66
CA MET A 802 -13.90 -28.19 0.54
C MET A 802 -12.44 -28.60 0.33
N LYS A 803 -12.06 -28.80 -0.95
CA LYS A 803 -10.67 -29.09 -1.35
C LYS A 803 -9.97 -27.89 -1.99
N GLY A 804 -10.75 -26.97 -2.55
CA GLY A 804 -10.27 -25.72 -3.11
C GLY A 804 -10.88 -24.55 -2.35
N HIS A 805 -10.07 -23.55 -2.10
CA HIS A 805 -10.41 -22.36 -1.33
C HIS A 805 -10.91 -21.19 -2.18
N LEU A 806 -10.62 -21.19 -3.48
CA LEU A 806 -10.93 -20.09 -4.39
C LEU A 806 -12.44 -20.01 -4.62
N LEU A 807 -13.04 -18.91 -4.19
CA LEU A 807 -14.45 -18.59 -4.37
C LEU A 807 -14.60 -17.46 -5.38
N LYS A 808 -15.65 -17.52 -6.20
CA LYS A 808 -16.09 -16.33 -6.94
C LYS A 808 -16.37 -15.23 -5.90
N TYR A 809 -15.81 -14.04 -6.08
CA TYR A 809 -16.19 -12.92 -5.22
C TYR A 809 -17.71 -12.73 -5.35
N PRO A 810 -18.47 -12.54 -4.25
CA PRO A 810 -19.92 -12.79 -4.26
C PRO A 810 -20.76 -11.66 -4.90
N VAL A 811 -20.32 -11.20 -6.06
CA VAL A 811 -20.99 -10.27 -6.96
C VAL A 811 -21.27 -10.93 -8.31
N GLU A 812 -22.40 -10.55 -8.89
CA GLU A 812 -22.71 -10.78 -10.29
C GLU A 812 -22.17 -9.62 -11.13
N VAL A 813 -21.60 -9.94 -12.29
CA VAL A 813 -21.22 -8.94 -13.29
C VAL A 813 -21.92 -9.33 -14.57
N ASP A 814 -22.87 -8.52 -15.02
CA ASP A 814 -23.57 -8.81 -16.26
C ASP A 814 -22.70 -8.54 -17.50
N ARG A 815 -23.21 -8.89 -18.69
CA ARG A 815 -22.48 -8.70 -19.96
C ARG A 815 -22.18 -7.23 -20.27
N MET A 816 -22.87 -6.30 -19.62
CA MET A 816 -22.66 -4.85 -19.74
C MET A 816 -21.70 -4.29 -18.69
N GLY A 817 -21.13 -5.15 -17.83
CA GLY A 817 -20.22 -4.74 -16.77
C GLY A 817 -20.90 -4.14 -15.55
N LYS A 818 -22.20 -4.34 -15.34
CA LYS A 818 -22.87 -3.89 -14.12
C LYS A 818 -22.66 -4.88 -12.99
N VAL A 819 -22.17 -4.35 -11.87
CA VAL A 819 -21.86 -5.10 -10.65
C VAL A 819 -23.09 -5.10 -9.74
N LYS A 820 -23.55 -6.28 -9.37
CA LYS A 820 -24.70 -6.49 -8.47
C LYS A 820 -24.34 -7.54 -7.42
N ALA A 821 -25.08 -7.58 -6.32
CA ALA A 821 -24.98 -8.72 -5.41
C ALA A 821 -25.43 -9.99 -6.15
N LEU A 822 -24.82 -11.14 -5.85
CA LEU A 822 -25.28 -12.41 -6.43
C LEU A 822 -26.75 -12.65 -6.07
N PRO A 823 -27.58 -13.20 -7.00
CA PRO A 823 -28.98 -13.52 -6.71
C PRO A 823 -29.13 -14.39 -5.46
N GLY A 824 -29.94 -13.94 -4.50
CA GLY A 824 -30.14 -14.64 -3.22
C GLY A 824 -29.05 -14.41 -2.17
N CYS A 825 -28.02 -13.61 -2.46
CA CYS A 825 -26.91 -13.30 -1.55
C CYS A 825 -26.74 -11.78 -1.37
N GLU A 826 -27.74 -11.09 -0.83
CA GLU A 826 -27.60 -9.65 -0.53
C GLU A 826 -26.60 -9.36 0.59
N THR A 827 -26.44 -10.32 1.51
CA THR A 827 -25.53 -10.26 2.65
C THR A 827 -24.57 -11.44 2.67
N PHE A 828 -23.44 -11.30 3.37
CA PHE A 828 -22.50 -12.41 3.52
C PHE A 828 -23.13 -13.58 4.29
N PRO A 829 -22.85 -14.84 3.89
CA PRO A 829 -23.37 -16.01 4.56
C PRO A 829 -22.98 -16.02 6.04
N ASP A 830 -23.95 -16.35 6.92
CA ASP A 830 -23.82 -16.50 8.38
C ASP A 830 -23.54 -15.22 9.18
N VAL A 831 -22.73 -14.30 8.65
CA VAL A 831 -22.28 -13.11 9.38
C VAL A 831 -23.06 -11.83 9.06
N GLY A 832 -23.86 -11.82 7.99
CA GLY A 832 -24.64 -10.65 7.57
C GLY A 832 -23.76 -9.53 6.99
N GLY A 833 -24.31 -8.31 6.93
CA GLY A 833 -23.66 -7.15 6.27
C GLY A 833 -23.80 -7.22 4.74
N LYS A 834 -24.08 -6.08 4.10
CA LYS A 834 -24.33 -6.06 2.65
C LYS A 834 -23.04 -6.29 1.88
N ILE A 835 -23.10 -7.13 0.83
CA ILE A 835 -21.93 -7.48 0.02
C ILE A 835 -21.41 -6.27 -0.75
N LEU A 836 -22.30 -5.46 -1.33
CA LEU A 836 -21.94 -4.22 -2.03
C LEU A 836 -21.61 -3.05 -1.07
N GLY A 837 -21.60 -3.33 0.25
CA GLY A 837 -21.46 -2.33 1.27
C GLY A 837 -22.66 -1.38 1.38
N SER A 838 -22.51 -0.38 2.24
CA SER A 838 -23.45 0.72 2.36
C SER A 838 -22.76 1.98 2.84
N PHE A 839 -23.31 3.11 2.41
CA PHE A 839 -22.87 4.43 2.82
C PHE A 839 -23.94 5.04 3.74
N MET A 840 -23.62 5.13 5.04
CA MET A 840 -24.47 5.79 6.04
C MET A 840 -23.62 6.75 6.88
N GLY A 841 -24.10 7.97 7.08
CA GLY A 841 -23.41 9.02 7.83
C GLY A 841 -22.60 10.00 6.96
N PRO A 842 -21.91 10.98 7.58
CA PRO A 842 -21.11 11.96 6.86
C PRO A 842 -19.90 11.32 6.15
N GLN A 843 -19.44 11.96 5.08
CA GLN A 843 -18.24 11.56 4.34
C GLN A 843 -17.01 11.70 5.24
N GLU A 844 -16.32 10.60 5.51
CA GLU A 844 -15.07 10.58 6.28
C GLU A 844 -13.97 9.90 5.47
N ASN A 845 -12.81 10.55 5.36
CA ASN A 845 -11.64 10.06 4.64
C ASN A 845 -10.92 8.88 5.32
N LEU A 846 -11.47 8.33 6.41
CA LEU A 846 -10.84 7.29 7.23
C LEU A 846 -10.81 5.91 6.58
N THR A 847 -11.71 5.69 5.62
CA THR A 847 -12.01 4.39 5.00
C THR A 847 -11.42 4.23 3.60
N ILE A 848 -10.59 5.18 3.17
CA ILE A 848 -9.95 5.20 1.85
C ILE A 848 -8.44 5.04 1.89
#